data_AF-A0A354S920-F1
#
_entry.id   AF-A0A354S920-F1
#
_cell.length_a   1.000
_cell.length_b   1.000
_cell.length_c   1.000
_cell.angle_alpha   90.00
_cell.angle_beta   90.00
_cell.angle_gamma   90.00
#
_symmetry.space_group_name_H-M   'P 1'
#
loop_
_entity.id
_entity.type
_entity.pdbx_description
1 polymer ?
#
loop_
_entity_poly.entity_id
_entity_poly.type
_entity_poly.pdbx_seq_one_letter_code
_entity_poly.pdbx_strand_id
1 'polypeptide(L)'
;MTKPPTTDLQLGPLRGLLWTLCLTLFCLAGPLHGQSVRAFGNNPGDFAKDFSKHLTELVGKKEVEPILATFQAYFLDPIWEGDDAQREAFMRVAREMLRRRVVTTEPWLELVQLFQTWSWPAGRYEQGQSDRFFRELEREFKRASRKEMESFLHTYQGLTDDQNPLAIRLYDDGQLSWWYLDGLIETSPAKDGDTALFRLSEGRLLGRMKQDSIEVAEVELLYDPITGVAQALGGRVEWLRAGFGPGELYADFPRWEASLRTPGIQVDSVTLFTSSFMKEGMVGEAVPILSLGAFEDRLTGRNTPENAIFPRFNAYDQNIEIDDFFEGVDYRGGFSIIGQKFFASGSPEQKAHFTFIYDTTQILELKSERFVIRSDELLSPAAEVIIRLGDSDSIYHLKSEVKYDPISQLLRINRPDEGLAMTPYVDSYHNLVMELDQIQWKVTDPSIYLGGLNMGSGSPMVLESDQYFRSARYASLQGLSLENPLVKVDQVGISYGNQNITLYDMAVGLGMPLEPCGRFMMELAIQGFVRYDIDKKLIDVLPKTSEYILNHDNRRDYDVIRFVSEVAQGMNARISLLNYDMEVVGVQIIALSDSQKVALYPTQQKVLIHKGLNFDFDGRVEAGRFTFYSRENKFNYDLFQFNMPAIDSMRFSVPSFDLAVDGTRPLVRVRNTIQDISGELWIDYPTNKSSYLRYPEYPIFKSAAPAKIYYDRAYGGVYERSNFYVNIDPFTIDSLDNTSTEGLVFGGSFVSADIFPVKRQDIRVQRDYSLGFTEETGPEGWRAYQGAGKAEGKVQLSIAGLRVDGDLVYLQSRGHSSEFVLFPDSARGQGQYALTAVPGPPKGGGHPSANGSDASMHWLPYQKTWWSQSLSQPFATYPERPMAATGRLTYQPGSLEGRGLLAFDEAELEGGVIRMYAQWLESGKADFRVRAAPDLAWGFQMQRATAMVDFAKNTGHFELIGGDASLSFPRNEYEADMNQADWDIRKKLISIQKGSGVDARMTSTRESQEGLNFLAKRAEFYLLPSVLEAYGVPNIDVADSRVFPDSGRVTIEEAAYMRPLKNASLLASRVGAYHRIEKAEFKVRGRNDLYGAGEYQYTDELGKIWPIPMGRIDVDSLDHVVAQGELLPEAGFHLSPHFE
;
A
#
# COMPACT_ATOMS: atom_id res chain seq x y z
N MET A 1 14.76 -56.73 -19.47
CA MET A 1 13.86 -56.91 -20.62
C MET A 1 14.38 -56.03 -21.76
N THR A 2 14.87 -56.71 -22.80
CA THR A 2 14.95 -56.35 -24.25
C THR A 2 15.07 -54.88 -24.70
N LYS A 3 16.31 -54.57 -25.12
CA LYS A 3 16.83 -53.66 -26.18
C LYS A 3 16.25 -53.96 -27.61
N PRO A 4 16.63 -53.28 -28.72
CA PRO A 4 16.54 -51.85 -29.15
C PRO A 4 16.19 -51.81 -30.69
N PRO A 5 16.80 -51.02 -31.64
CA PRO A 5 17.25 -49.62 -31.71
C PRO A 5 16.74 -48.83 -32.96
N THR A 6 17.08 -47.55 -33.00
CA THR A 6 17.21 -46.59 -34.12
C THR A 6 18.29 -46.95 -35.15
N THR A 7 18.18 -46.44 -36.40
CA THR A 7 19.34 -46.03 -37.23
C THR A 7 18.96 -45.06 -38.36
N ASP A 8 19.85 -44.09 -38.54
CA ASP A 8 20.00 -43.10 -39.62
C ASP A 8 20.99 -43.57 -40.71
N LEU A 9 21.04 -42.83 -41.84
CA LEU A 9 22.07 -42.75 -42.92
C LEU A 9 22.05 -43.93 -43.94
N GLN A 10 22.21 -43.80 -45.27
CA GLN A 10 23.06 -42.92 -46.08
C GLN A 10 22.81 -43.15 -47.61
N LEU A 11 23.38 -42.28 -48.46
CA LEU A 11 23.19 -42.14 -49.91
C LEU A 11 24.01 -43.10 -50.83
N GLY A 12 23.38 -43.49 -51.96
CA GLY A 12 23.93 -43.54 -53.34
C GLY A 12 24.59 -44.84 -53.86
N PRO A 13 24.88 -44.99 -55.18
CA PRO A 13 24.09 -44.64 -56.38
C PRO A 13 24.15 -45.71 -57.54
N LEU A 14 23.58 -45.37 -58.71
CA LEU A 14 23.90 -45.84 -60.10
C LEU A 14 23.26 -47.10 -60.74
N ARG A 15 22.38 -46.83 -61.71
CA ARG A 15 22.34 -47.24 -63.16
C ARG A 15 22.58 -48.71 -63.61
N GLY A 16 21.60 -49.20 -64.41
CA GLY A 16 21.73 -50.11 -65.57
C GLY A 16 21.94 -51.60 -65.23
N LEU A 17 21.55 -52.61 -66.00
CA LEU A 17 21.03 -52.74 -67.37
C LEU A 17 20.63 -54.23 -67.54
N LEU A 18 19.55 -54.52 -68.29
CA LEU A 18 19.32 -55.68 -69.19
C LEU A 18 19.49 -57.18 -68.75
N TRP A 19 18.46 -57.98 -69.14
CA TRP A 19 18.47 -59.40 -69.61
C TRP A 19 18.59 -60.51 -68.54
N THR A 20 17.90 -61.66 -68.51
CA THR A 20 17.04 -62.42 -69.46
C THR A 20 16.38 -63.62 -68.75
N LEU A 21 15.31 -64.17 -69.38
CA LEU A 21 15.04 -65.60 -69.65
C LEU A 21 13.89 -66.39 -68.95
N CYS A 22 12.96 -66.83 -69.83
CA CYS A 22 12.23 -68.11 -69.95
C CYS A 22 10.96 -68.39 -69.11
N LEU A 23 9.76 -68.48 -69.72
CA LEU A 23 9.17 -69.60 -70.51
C LEU A 23 8.95 -70.87 -69.65
N THR A 24 7.72 -71.26 -69.28
CA THR A 24 6.77 -72.03 -70.12
C THR A 24 5.49 -72.30 -69.30
N LEU A 25 4.29 -72.12 -69.88
CA LEU A 25 3.30 -73.19 -70.12
C LEU A 25 2.00 -72.61 -70.71
N PHE A 26 1.56 -73.26 -71.77
CA PHE A 26 0.40 -72.99 -72.61
C PHE A 26 -0.67 -74.06 -72.33
N CYS A 27 -1.92 -73.75 -72.72
CA CYS A 27 -3.08 -74.63 -72.95
C CYS A 27 -4.09 -74.82 -71.80
N LEU A 28 -5.25 -74.18 -71.94
CA LEU A 28 -6.52 -74.87 -72.26
C LEU A 28 -7.55 -73.86 -72.78
N ALA A 29 -8.27 -74.27 -73.83
CA ALA A 29 -9.03 -73.44 -74.73
C ALA A 29 -10.53 -73.36 -74.41
N GLY A 30 -11.15 -72.25 -74.80
CA GLY A 30 -12.57 -72.13 -75.15
C GLY A 30 -13.18 -70.77 -74.81
N PRO A 31 -14.07 -70.17 -75.63
CA PRO A 31 -14.35 -70.39 -77.05
C PRO A 31 -13.94 -69.19 -77.93
N LEU A 32 -13.70 -69.48 -79.21
CA LEU A 32 -13.72 -68.50 -80.29
C LEU A 32 -15.01 -67.68 -80.24
N HIS A 33 -14.88 -66.37 -80.06
CA HIS A 33 -15.86 -65.40 -80.53
C HIS A 33 -15.24 -64.60 -81.67
N GLY A 34 -15.91 -64.66 -82.83
CA GLY A 34 -15.88 -63.69 -83.92
C GLY A 34 -14.53 -63.27 -84.48
N GLN A 35 -14.31 -63.52 -85.78
CA GLN A 35 -13.41 -62.66 -86.55
C GLN A 35 -13.88 -61.21 -86.39
N SER A 36 -13.19 -60.46 -85.53
CA SER A 36 -13.38 -59.01 -85.41
C SER A 36 -13.23 -58.41 -86.80
N VAL A 37 -14.14 -57.51 -87.15
CA VAL A 37 -14.14 -56.80 -88.43
C VAL A 37 -12.76 -56.16 -88.61
N ARG A 38 -11.99 -56.62 -89.60
CA ARG A 38 -10.61 -56.16 -89.84
C ARG A 38 -10.53 -54.86 -90.63
N ALA A 39 -11.56 -54.57 -91.42
CA ALA A 39 -11.74 -53.35 -92.19
C ALA A 39 -13.22 -53.22 -92.57
N PHE A 40 -13.72 -52.00 -92.75
CA PHE A 40 -15.06 -51.75 -93.28
C PHE A 40 -15.03 -51.64 -94.82
N GLY A 41 -16.03 -52.20 -95.50
CA GLY A 41 -16.19 -52.13 -96.97
C GLY A 41 -16.12 -50.72 -97.56
N ASN A 42 -15.79 -50.64 -98.86
CA ASN A 42 -15.58 -49.37 -99.56
C ASN A 42 -16.88 -48.69 -100.01
N ASN A 43 -17.89 -49.46 -100.40
CA ASN A 43 -19.20 -48.95 -100.82
C ASN A 43 -20.15 -48.82 -99.62
N PRO A 44 -21.12 -47.89 -99.62
CA PRO A 44 -22.03 -47.67 -98.49
C PRO A 44 -22.78 -48.94 -98.01
N GLY A 45 -23.25 -49.78 -98.94
CA GLY A 45 -23.96 -51.02 -98.59
C GLY A 45 -23.09 -52.04 -97.85
N ASP A 46 -21.85 -52.24 -98.30
CA ASP A 46 -20.88 -53.15 -97.66
C ASP A 46 -20.41 -52.58 -96.32
N PHE A 47 -20.15 -51.27 -96.28
CA PHE A 47 -19.77 -50.57 -95.05
C PHE A 47 -20.84 -50.70 -93.97
N ALA A 48 -22.12 -50.43 -94.29
CA ALA A 48 -23.21 -50.49 -93.31
C ALA A 48 -23.32 -51.89 -92.69
N LYS A 49 -23.14 -52.94 -93.49
CA LYS A 49 -23.14 -54.33 -93.02
C LYS A 49 -21.98 -54.63 -92.08
N ASP A 50 -20.76 -54.25 -92.47
CA ASP A 50 -19.56 -54.50 -91.66
C ASP A 50 -19.55 -53.66 -90.36
N PHE A 51 -19.98 -52.40 -90.44
CA PHE A 51 -20.11 -51.49 -89.30
C PHE A 51 -21.16 -51.99 -88.30
N SER A 52 -22.31 -52.47 -88.79
CA SER A 52 -23.36 -53.06 -87.96
C SER A 52 -22.90 -54.32 -87.25
N LYS A 53 -22.12 -55.17 -87.94
CA LYS A 53 -21.48 -56.34 -87.33
C LYS A 53 -20.52 -55.93 -86.21
N HIS A 54 -19.66 -54.93 -86.46
CA HIS A 54 -18.71 -54.42 -85.47
C HIS A 54 -19.41 -53.88 -84.22
N LEU A 55 -20.42 -53.02 -84.39
CA LEU A 55 -21.23 -52.48 -83.29
C LEU A 55 -21.97 -53.58 -82.50
N THR A 56 -22.52 -54.58 -83.19
CA THR A 56 -23.20 -55.73 -82.55
C THR A 56 -22.23 -56.56 -81.70
N GLU A 57 -20.98 -56.74 -82.15
CA GLU A 57 -19.92 -57.43 -81.41
C GLU A 57 -19.44 -56.64 -80.19
N LEU A 58 -19.47 -55.30 -80.26
CA LEU A 58 -18.87 -54.41 -79.27
C LEU A 58 -19.86 -53.94 -78.18
N VAL A 59 -21.12 -53.71 -78.54
CA VAL A 59 -22.21 -53.27 -77.64
C VAL A 59 -23.05 -54.46 -77.14
N GLY A 60 -23.19 -55.50 -77.96
CA GLY A 60 -24.12 -56.60 -77.72
C GLY A 60 -25.45 -56.44 -78.47
N LYS A 61 -25.95 -57.54 -79.03
CA LYS A 61 -27.07 -57.54 -80.00
C LYS A 61 -28.34 -56.83 -79.49
N LYS A 62 -28.72 -57.05 -78.23
CA LYS A 62 -30.00 -56.55 -77.69
C LYS A 62 -30.04 -55.03 -77.51
N GLU A 63 -28.91 -54.40 -77.19
CA GLU A 63 -28.83 -52.97 -76.91
C GLU A 63 -28.65 -52.14 -78.19
N VAL A 64 -27.93 -52.67 -79.19
CA VAL A 64 -27.62 -51.92 -80.41
C VAL A 64 -28.65 -52.07 -81.53
N GLU A 65 -29.49 -53.11 -81.52
CA GLU A 65 -30.49 -53.37 -82.56
C GLU A 65 -31.42 -52.17 -82.87
N PRO A 66 -32.00 -51.43 -81.89
CA PRO A 66 -32.79 -50.23 -82.19
C PRO A 66 -31.94 -49.08 -82.78
N ILE A 67 -30.68 -48.95 -82.36
CA ILE A 67 -29.75 -47.92 -82.85
C ILE A 67 -29.33 -48.24 -84.29
N LEU A 68 -29.00 -49.49 -84.58
CA LEU A 68 -28.66 -49.94 -85.94
C LEU A 68 -29.85 -49.85 -86.89
N ALA A 69 -31.08 -50.09 -86.43
CA ALA A 69 -32.27 -49.98 -87.26
C ALA A 69 -32.47 -48.53 -87.75
N THR A 70 -32.31 -47.55 -86.86
CA THR A 70 -32.42 -46.13 -87.23
C THR A 70 -31.21 -45.67 -88.05
N PHE A 71 -30.00 -46.10 -87.70
CA PHE A 71 -28.78 -45.79 -88.44
C PHE A 71 -28.81 -46.33 -89.87
N GLN A 72 -29.11 -47.63 -90.07
CA GLN A 72 -29.11 -48.25 -91.40
C GLN A 72 -30.17 -47.66 -92.31
N ALA A 73 -31.38 -47.41 -91.80
CA ALA A 73 -32.45 -46.80 -92.55
C ALA A 73 -32.04 -45.43 -93.11
N TYR A 74 -31.32 -44.65 -92.30
CA TYR A 74 -30.87 -43.33 -92.68
C TYR A 74 -29.58 -43.32 -93.52
N PHE A 75 -28.59 -44.14 -93.17
CA PHE A 75 -27.29 -44.20 -93.83
C PHE A 75 -27.38 -44.72 -95.29
N LEU A 76 -28.35 -45.59 -95.56
CA LEU A 76 -28.62 -46.15 -96.89
C LEU A 76 -29.73 -45.43 -97.65
N ASP A 77 -30.27 -44.34 -97.11
CA ASP A 77 -31.37 -43.58 -97.73
C ASP A 77 -30.93 -42.99 -99.10
N PRO A 78 -31.77 -43.04 -100.13
CA PRO A 78 -31.50 -42.40 -101.43
C PRO A 78 -31.19 -40.90 -101.36
N ILE A 79 -31.51 -40.22 -100.25
CA ILE A 79 -31.20 -38.80 -100.01
C ILE A 79 -29.73 -38.45 -100.22
N TRP A 80 -28.84 -39.44 -100.04
CA TRP A 80 -27.39 -39.31 -100.22
C TRP A 80 -26.92 -39.41 -101.68
N GLU A 81 -27.78 -39.68 -102.67
CA GLU A 81 -27.37 -39.79 -104.08
C GLU A 81 -27.04 -38.43 -104.72
N GLY A 82 -27.42 -37.32 -104.09
CA GLY A 82 -27.16 -35.95 -104.59
C GLY A 82 -25.87 -35.30 -104.08
N ASP A 83 -25.48 -35.56 -102.84
CA ASP A 83 -24.25 -35.10 -102.20
C ASP A 83 -23.90 -36.07 -101.07
N ASP A 84 -22.86 -36.90 -101.27
CA ASP A 84 -22.48 -37.97 -100.34
C ASP A 84 -21.30 -37.61 -99.43
N ALA A 85 -20.82 -36.36 -99.47
CA ALA A 85 -19.59 -35.95 -98.81
C ALA A 85 -19.58 -36.24 -97.30
N GLN A 86 -20.71 -35.99 -96.61
CA GLN A 86 -20.86 -36.23 -95.16
C GLN A 86 -20.93 -37.73 -94.82
N ARG A 87 -21.63 -38.53 -95.65
CA ARG A 87 -21.70 -39.99 -95.51
C ARG A 87 -20.32 -40.62 -95.71
N GLU A 88 -19.59 -40.15 -96.71
CA GLU A 88 -18.21 -40.56 -96.98
C GLU A 88 -17.25 -40.14 -95.84
N ALA A 89 -17.48 -38.98 -95.23
CA ALA A 89 -16.71 -38.52 -94.08
C ALA A 89 -16.90 -39.42 -92.86
N PHE A 90 -18.15 -39.77 -92.54
CA PHE A 90 -18.46 -40.75 -91.50
C PHE A 90 -17.74 -42.09 -91.74
N MET A 91 -17.78 -42.60 -92.96
CA MET A 91 -17.11 -43.86 -93.32
C MET A 91 -15.60 -43.79 -93.10
N ARG A 92 -14.96 -42.66 -93.47
CA ARG A 92 -13.52 -42.44 -93.24
C ARG A 92 -13.18 -42.36 -91.75
N VAL A 93 -13.97 -41.63 -90.97
CA VAL A 93 -13.77 -41.46 -89.52
C VAL A 93 -13.94 -42.80 -88.79
N ALA A 94 -15.00 -43.55 -89.10
CA ALA A 94 -15.22 -44.88 -88.54
C ALA A 94 -14.05 -45.84 -88.86
N ARG A 95 -13.52 -45.81 -90.09
CA ARG A 95 -12.33 -46.60 -90.44
C ARG A 95 -11.10 -46.19 -89.64
N GLU A 96 -10.88 -44.89 -89.40
CA GLU A 96 -9.78 -44.42 -88.56
C GLU A 96 -9.97 -44.83 -87.09
N MET A 97 -11.17 -44.78 -86.53
CA MET A 97 -11.46 -45.32 -85.18
C MET A 97 -11.16 -46.82 -85.08
N LEU A 98 -11.54 -47.60 -86.10
CA LEU A 98 -11.23 -49.04 -86.16
C LEU A 98 -9.71 -49.27 -86.24
N ARG A 99 -9.02 -48.48 -87.08
CA ARG A 99 -7.56 -48.53 -87.25
C ARG A 99 -6.81 -48.18 -85.95
N ARG A 100 -7.30 -47.19 -85.20
CA ARG A 100 -6.74 -46.77 -83.91
C ARG A 100 -7.16 -47.67 -82.74
N ARG A 101 -7.95 -48.72 -82.99
CA ARG A 101 -8.44 -49.69 -82.00
C ARG A 101 -9.20 -49.02 -80.85
N VAL A 102 -10.15 -48.14 -81.17
CA VAL A 102 -11.16 -47.70 -80.20
C VAL A 102 -12.00 -48.91 -79.82
N VAL A 103 -11.88 -49.39 -78.57
CA VAL A 103 -12.54 -50.62 -78.09
C VAL A 103 -13.64 -50.35 -77.06
N THR A 104 -13.78 -49.11 -76.61
CA THR A 104 -14.86 -48.65 -75.74
C THR A 104 -16.15 -48.51 -76.53
N THR A 105 -17.27 -48.89 -75.92
CA THR A 105 -18.59 -48.94 -76.57
C THR A 105 -19.18 -47.56 -76.84
N GLU A 106 -19.04 -46.66 -75.88
CA GLU A 106 -19.65 -45.33 -75.90
C GLU A 106 -19.25 -44.46 -77.11
N PRO A 107 -17.95 -44.27 -77.47
CA PRO A 107 -17.56 -43.43 -78.60
C PRO A 107 -18.14 -43.89 -79.96
N TRP A 108 -18.32 -45.20 -80.15
CA TRP A 108 -18.91 -45.72 -81.38
C TRP A 108 -20.41 -45.41 -81.47
N LEU A 109 -21.12 -45.42 -80.34
CA LEU A 109 -22.52 -45.01 -80.26
C LEU A 109 -22.66 -43.50 -80.45
N GLU A 110 -21.78 -42.71 -79.83
CA GLU A 110 -21.73 -41.26 -80.00
C GLU A 110 -21.42 -40.86 -81.45
N LEU A 111 -20.52 -41.57 -82.14
CA LEU A 111 -20.27 -41.32 -83.56
C LEU A 111 -21.55 -41.49 -84.40
N VAL A 112 -22.34 -42.54 -84.14
CA VAL A 112 -23.62 -42.79 -84.83
C VAL A 112 -24.64 -41.69 -84.53
N GLN A 113 -24.75 -41.29 -83.26
CA GLN A 113 -25.65 -40.24 -82.84
C GLN A 113 -25.26 -38.90 -83.45
N LEU A 114 -23.99 -38.52 -83.38
CA LEU A 114 -23.45 -37.33 -84.03
C LEU A 114 -23.69 -37.35 -85.54
N PHE A 115 -23.55 -38.52 -86.19
CA PHE A 115 -23.88 -38.62 -87.61
C PHE A 115 -25.35 -38.31 -87.88
N GLN A 116 -26.27 -38.88 -87.10
CA GLN A 116 -27.70 -38.60 -87.23
C GLN A 116 -28.04 -37.13 -86.92
N THR A 117 -27.38 -36.53 -85.92
CA THR A 117 -27.65 -35.15 -85.50
C THR A 117 -27.07 -34.11 -86.47
N TRP A 118 -25.85 -34.33 -86.96
CA TRP A 118 -25.11 -33.36 -87.78
C TRP A 118 -25.28 -33.52 -89.28
N SER A 119 -25.87 -34.60 -89.77
CA SER A 119 -26.06 -34.79 -91.22
C SER A 119 -27.21 -33.96 -91.79
N TRP A 120 -27.06 -33.45 -93.01
CA TRP A 120 -28.13 -32.73 -93.72
C TRP A 120 -28.72 -33.60 -94.85
N PRO A 121 -30.05 -33.57 -95.11
CA PRO A 121 -31.06 -32.68 -94.54
C PRO A 121 -31.87 -33.25 -93.36
N ALA A 122 -31.60 -34.47 -92.89
CA ALA A 122 -32.44 -35.07 -91.85
C ALA A 122 -32.01 -34.75 -90.41
N GLY A 123 -30.76 -34.32 -90.21
CA GLY A 123 -30.25 -33.82 -88.94
C GLY A 123 -30.67 -32.38 -88.66
N ARG A 124 -30.12 -31.81 -87.58
CA ARG A 124 -30.61 -30.55 -86.98
C ARG A 124 -29.90 -29.30 -87.48
N TYR A 125 -28.77 -29.47 -88.14
CA TYR A 125 -27.89 -28.38 -88.56
C TYR A 125 -28.07 -28.10 -90.05
N GLU A 126 -28.01 -26.84 -90.45
CA GLU A 126 -28.08 -26.47 -91.86
C GLU A 126 -26.87 -27.02 -92.64
N GLN A 127 -27.02 -27.26 -93.95
CA GLN A 127 -25.99 -27.89 -94.81
C GLN A 127 -24.58 -27.36 -94.56
N GLY A 128 -24.39 -26.04 -94.48
CA GLY A 128 -23.07 -25.46 -94.25
C GLY A 128 -22.46 -25.78 -92.89
N GLN A 129 -23.27 -25.87 -91.83
CA GLN A 129 -22.80 -26.22 -90.47
C GLN A 129 -22.45 -27.70 -90.40
N SER A 130 -23.27 -28.56 -91.02
CA SER A 130 -23.03 -29.98 -91.19
C SER A 130 -21.72 -30.25 -91.94
N ASP A 131 -21.53 -29.62 -93.11
CA ASP A 131 -20.32 -29.78 -93.93
C ASP A 131 -19.05 -29.31 -93.20
N ARG A 132 -19.16 -28.27 -92.37
CA ARG A 132 -18.07 -27.84 -91.49
C ARG A 132 -17.75 -28.90 -90.45
N PHE A 133 -18.75 -29.41 -89.72
CA PHE A 133 -18.56 -30.43 -88.69
C PHE A 133 -17.89 -31.69 -89.23
N PHE A 134 -18.35 -32.23 -90.37
CA PHE A 134 -17.75 -33.45 -90.92
C PHE A 134 -16.31 -33.24 -91.43
N ARG A 135 -16.01 -32.06 -91.99
CA ARG A 135 -14.63 -31.69 -92.36
C ARG A 135 -13.72 -31.56 -91.14
N GLU A 136 -14.24 -30.97 -90.07
CA GLU A 136 -13.56 -30.83 -88.78
C GLU A 136 -13.29 -32.20 -88.13
N LEU A 137 -14.32 -33.04 -88.03
CA LEU A 137 -14.23 -34.42 -87.51
C LEU A 137 -13.14 -35.21 -88.26
N GLU A 138 -13.11 -35.18 -89.59
CA GLU A 138 -12.04 -35.81 -90.36
C GLU A 138 -10.66 -35.22 -90.10
N ARG A 139 -10.57 -33.90 -90.01
CA ARG A 139 -9.30 -33.18 -89.82
C ARG A 139 -8.66 -33.59 -88.50
N GLU A 140 -9.41 -33.59 -87.41
CA GLU A 140 -8.92 -33.94 -86.08
C GLU A 140 -8.57 -35.44 -86.00
N PHE A 141 -9.38 -36.32 -86.58
CA PHE A 141 -9.17 -37.77 -86.49
C PHE A 141 -7.99 -38.29 -87.31
N LYS A 142 -7.49 -37.55 -88.31
CA LYS A 142 -6.31 -37.95 -89.10
C LYS A 142 -5.06 -38.17 -88.24
N ARG A 143 -4.90 -37.39 -87.16
CA ARG A 143 -3.70 -37.42 -86.30
C ARG A 143 -3.99 -37.68 -84.83
N ALA A 144 -5.25 -37.69 -84.40
CA ALA A 144 -5.65 -37.97 -83.02
C ALA A 144 -5.20 -39.35 -82.53
N SER A 145 -4.81 -39.40 -81.26
CA SER A 145 -4.70 -40.60 -80.46
C SER A 145 -6.09 -41.15 -80.11
N ARG A 146 -6.16 -42.40 -79.62
CA ARG A 146 -7.42 -43.01 -79.17
C ARG A 146 -8.16 -42.13 -78.16
N LYS A 147 -7.46 -41.60 -77.15
CA LYS A 147 -8.09 -40.79 -76.08
C LYS A 147 -8.60 -39.44 -76.61
N GLU A 148 -7.90 -38.82 -77.56
CA GLU A 148 -8.34 -37.58 -78.21
C GLU A 148 -9.59 -37.80 -79.08
N MET A 149 -9.68 -38.95 -79.78
CA MET A 149 -10.89 -39.33 -80.52
C MET A 149 -12.09 -39.54 -79.58
N GLU A 150 -11.89 -40.25 -78.46
CA GLU A 150 -12.91 -40.47 -77.44
C GLU A 150 -13.37 -39.13 -76.84
N SER A 151 -12.43 -38.28 -76.42
CA SER A 151 -12.74 -36.97 -75.84
C SER A 151 -13.47 -36.03 -76.82
N PHE A 152 -13.10 -36.04 -78.11
CA PHE A 152 -13.82 -35.28 -79.14
C PHE A 152 -15.29 -35.71 -79.21
N LEU A 153 -15.54 -37.03 -79.30
CA LEU A 153 -16.90 -37.56 -79.44
C LEU A 153 -17.73 -37.29 -78.20
N HIS A 154 -17.16 -37.49 -77.01
CA HIS A 154 -17.81 -37.19 -75.73
C HIS A 154 -18.20 -35.71 -75.59
N THR A 155 -17.33 -34.81 -76.06
CA THR A 155 -17.54 -33.36 -76.00
C THR A 155 -18.62 -32.94 -77.00
N TYR A 156 -18.51 -33.36 -78.26
CA TYR A 156 -19.48 -33.02 -79.29
C TYR A 156 -20.85 -33.65 -79.04
N GLN A 157 -20.90 -34.88 -78.51
CA GLN A 157 -22.16 -35.49 -78.09
C GLN A 157 -22.77 -34.68 -76.94
N GLY A 158 -21.98 -34.30 -75.94
CA GLY A 158 -22.44 -33.46 -74.83
C GLY A 158 -23.00 -32.10 -75.28
N LEU A 159 -22.37 -31.47 -76.28
CA LEU A 159 -22.81 -30.21 -76.89
C LEU A 159 -24.07 -30.34 -77.75
N THR A 160 -24.47 -31.56 -78.12
CA THR A 160 -25.59 -31.80 -79.04
C THR A 160 -26.64 -32.76 -78.48
N ASP A 161 -26.56 -33.05 -77.18
CA ASP A 161 -27.48 -33.94 -76.47
C ASP A 161 -28.76 -33.22 -76.02
N ASP A 162 -29.86 -33.49 -76.72
CA ASP A 162 -31.19 -32.96 -76.39
C ASP A 162 -31.86 -33.65 -75.20
N GLN A 163 -31.32 -34.76 -74.71
CA GLN A 163 -31.92 -35.47 -73.57
C GLN A 163 -31.73 -34.71 -72.25
N ASN A 164 -30.76 -33.80 -72.19
CA ASN A 164 -30.49 -33.01 -71.00
C ASN A 164 -30.04 -31.57 -71.33
N PRO A 165 -30.94 -30.73 -71.88
CA PRO A 165 -30.60 -29.36 -72.33
C PRO A 165 -30.18 -28.44 -71.17
N LEU A 166 -30.47 -28.83 -69.92
CA LEU A 166 -30.13 -28.08 -68.72
C LEU A 166 -28.74 -28.44 -68.17
N ALA A 167 -28.03 -29.43 -68.73
CA ALA A 167 -26.69 -29.80 -68.29
C ALA A 167 -25.82 -30.31 -69.45
N ILE A 168 -25.06 -29.40 -70.03
CA ILE A 168 -24.20 -29.62 -71.19
C ILE A 168 -22.79 -29.93 -70.72
N ARG A 169 -22.25 -31.08 -71.11
CA ARG A 169 -20.87 -31.48 -70.79
C ARG A 169 -19.89 -30.80 -71.75
N LEU A 170 -19.06 -29.90 -71.24
CA LEU A 170 -18.04 -29.20 -72.04
C LEU A 170 -16.69 -29.91 -72.03
N TYR A 171 -16.30 -30.53 -70.93
CA TYR A 171 -15.06 -31.30 -70.83
C TYR A 171 -15.19 -32.37 -69.77
N ASP A 172 -14.61 -33.55 -70.01
CA ASP A 172 -14.51 -34.62 -69.01
C ASP A 172 -13.35 -35.56 -69.37
N ASP A 173 -12.41 -35.75 -68.44
CA ASP A 173 -11.31 -36.71 -68.56
C ASP A 173 -11.34 -37.83 -67.51
N GLY A 174 -12.43 -37.91 -66.73
CA GLY A 174 -12.65 -38.84 -65.63
C GLY A 174 -12.15 -38.34 -64.26
N GLN A 175 -11.29 -37.31 -64.21
CA GLN A 175 -10.89 -36.68 -62.94
C GLN A 175 -11.41 -35.25 -62.82
N LEU A 176 -11.36 -34.49 -63.91
CA LEU A 176 -11.88 -33.14 -64.05
C LEU A 176 -13.03 -33.15 -65.04
N SER A 177 -14.13 -32.51 -64.66
CA SER A 177 -15.25 -32.27 -65.57
C SER A 177 -15.73 -30.83 -65.49
N TRP A 178 -16.11 -30.26 -66.64
CA TRP A 178 -16.72 -28.94 -66.75
C TRP A 178 -18.08 -29.07 -67.43
N TRP A 179 -19.08 -28.48 -66.80
CA TRP A 179 -20.47 -28.54 -67.19
C TRP A 179 -21.02 -27.13 -67.33
N TYR A 180 -21.83 -26.91 -68.36
CA TYR A 180 -22.65 -25.72 -68.48
C TYR A 180 -24.08 -26.07 -68.12
N LEU A 181 -24.67 -25.35 -67.17
CA LEU A 181 -25.98 -25.66 -66.62
C LEU A 181 -26.98 -24.54 -66.89
N ASP A 182 -28.26 -24.93 -67.02
CA ASP A 182 -29.45 -24.07 -66.98
C ASP A 182 -29.56 -22.98 -68.07
N GLY A 183 -28.67 -22.94 -69.06
CA GLY A 183 -28.65 -21.93 -70.13
C GLY A 183 -29.03 -22.44 -71.52
N LEU A 184 -28.87 -21.56 -72.52
CA LEU A 184 -29.15 -21.80 -73.94
C LEU A 184 -27.86 -22.05 -74.72
N ILE A 185 -27.92 -22.91 -75.75
CA ILE A 185 -26.80 -23.23 -76.64
C ILE A 185 -27.15 -22.88 -78.09
N GLU A 186 -26.28 -22.13 -78.75
CA GLU A 186 -26.36 -21.80 -80.16
C GLU A 186 -25.04 -22.16 -80.85
N THR A 187 -25.10 -22.91 -81.95
CA THR A 187 -23.92 -23.22 -82.76
C THR A 187 -23.66 -22.13 -83.78
N SER A 188 -22.40 -21.72 -83.94
CA SER A 188 -22.02 -20.65 -84.86
C SER A 188 -22.43 -20.94 -86.31
N PRO A 189 -22.86 -19.93 -87.09
CA PRO A 189 -23.05 -20.03 -88.53
C PRO A 189 -21.84 -20.62 -89.26
N ALA A 190 -22.09 -21.36 -90.35
CA ALA A 190 -21.05 -22.02 -91.16
C ALA A 190 -19.96 -21.07 -91.70
N LYS A 191 -20.30 -19.79 -91.89
CA LYS A 191 -19.42 -18.75 -92.46
C LYS A 191 -18.39 -18.20 -91.47
N ASP A 192 -18.52 -18.50 -90.18
CA ASP A 192 -17.72 -17.89 -89.11
C ASP A 192 -16.37 -18.61 -88.85
N GLY A 193 -16.01 -19.59 -89.68
CA GLY A 193 -14.70 -20.27 -89.64
C GLY A 193 -14.78 -21.77 -89.93
N ASP A 194 -13.62 -22.43 -89.87
CA ASP A 194 -13.45 -23.87 -90.14
C ASP A 194 -13.71 -24.79 -88.92
N THR A 195 -14.08 -24.22 -87.77
CA THR A 195 -14.37 -24.93 -86.51
C THR A 195 -15.74 -24.49 -85.99
N ALA A 196 -16.54 -25.43 -85.47
CA ALA A 196 -17.80 -25.10 -84.81
C ALA A 196 -17.56 -24.47 -83.43
N LEU A 197 -18.03 -23.22 -83.26
CA LEU A 197 -18.03 -22.53 -81.97
C LEU A 197 -19.43 -22.59 -81.38
N PHE A 198 -19.52 -22.68 -80.05
CA PHE A 198 -20.79 -22.78 -79.34
C PHE A 198 -20.97 -21.56 -78.45
N ARG A 199 -22.00 -20.77 -78.72
CA ARG A 199 -22.41 -19.66 -77.85
C ARG A 199 -23.36 -20.20 -76.79
N LEU A 200 -22.97 -20.09 -75.54
CA LEU A 200 -23.73 -20.53 -74.37
C LEU A 200 -24.19 -19.28 -73.62
N SER A 201 -25.49 -19.07 -73.44
CA SER A 201 -26.04 -17.84 -72.83
C SER A 201 -27.02 -18.14 -71.69
N GLU A 202 -27.15 -17.22 -70.74
CA GLU A 202 -28.11 -17.26 -69.62
C GLU A 202 -27.92 -18.41 -68.60
N GLY A 203 -26.76 -19.07 -68.58
CA GLY A 203 -26.47 -20.21 -67.70
C GLY A 203 -25.29 -20.01 -66.75
N ARG A 204 -24.80 -21.12 -66.20
CA ARG A 204 -23.67 -21.16 -65.24
C ARG A 204 -22.64 -22.23 -65.61
N LEU A 205 -21.38 -21.95 -65.34
CA LEU A 205 -20.27 -22.86 -65.56
C LEU A 205 -19.88 -23.57 -64.25
N LEU A 206 -19.88 -24.89 -64.26
CA LEU A 206 -19.57 -25.73 -63.10
C LEU A 206 -18.39 -26.65 -63.39
N GLY A 207 -17.25 -26.41 -62.73
CA GLY A 207 -16.09 -27.28 -62.71
C GLY A 207 -16.14 -28.22 -61.51
N ARG A 208 -15.85 -29.51 -61.72
CA ARG A 208 -15.83 -30.53 -60.65
C ARG A 208 -14.56 -31.38 -60.73
N MET A 209 -13.93 -31.60 -59.58
CA MET A 209 -12.82 -32.53 -59.43
C MET A 209 -12.87 -33.18 -58.04
N LYS A 210 -13.04 -34.51 -57.99
CA LYS A 210 -13.23 -35.28 -56.74
C LYS A 210 -14.41 -34.76 -55.90
N GLN A 211 -14.16 -34.12 -54.75
CA GLN A 211 -15.15 -33.57 -53.82
C GLN A 211 -15.21 -32.03 -53.85
N ASP A 212 -14.48 -31.39 -54.78
CA ASP A 212 -14.36 -29.94 -54.88
C ASP A 212 -15.07 -29.43 -56.15
N SER A 213 -15.55 -28.19 -56.11
CA SER A 213 -16.24 -27.56 -57.24
C SER A 213 -15.95 -26.07 -57.35
N ILE A 214 -15.99 -25.57 -58.60
CA ILE A 214 -15.97 -24.14 -58.94
C ILE A 214 -17.27 -23.84 -59.67
N GLU A 215 -17.98 -22.81 -59.25
CA GLU A 215 -19.20 -22.35 -59.91
C GLU A 215 -19.03 -20.88 -60.30
N VAL A 216 -19.23 -20.59 -61.58
CA VAL A 216 -19.34 -19.22 -62.10
C VAL A 216 -20.76 -19.06 -62.63
N ALA A 217 -21.55 -18.20 -62.01
CA ALA A 217 -22.92 -17.89 -62.37
C ALA A 217 -23.00 -16.78 -63.43
N GLU A 218 -24.16 -16.65 -64.07
CA GLU A 218 -24.48 -15.55 -65.00
C GLU A 218 -23.45 -15.43 -66.15
N VAL A 219 -23.04 -16.58 -66.71
CA VAL A 219 -21.96 -16.63 -67.71
C VAL A 219 -22.52 -16.75 -69.12
N GLU A 220 -22.08 -15.84 -69.98
CA GLU A 220 -22.20 -15.96 -71.43
C GLU A 220 -20.84 -16.35 -72.02
N LEU A 221 -20.75 -17.53 -72.64
CA LEU A 221 -19.53 -18.14 -73.15
C LEU A 221 -19.56 -18.30 -74.67
N LEU A 222 -18.42 -18.08 -75.32
CA LEU A 222 -18.08 -18.63 -76.62
C LEU A 222 -17.08 -19.77 -76.40
N TYR A 223 -17.51 -21.00 -76.64
CA TYR A 223 -16.73 -22.21 -76.39
C TYR A 223 -16.20 -22.81 -77.69
N ASP A 224 -14.89 -23.07 -77.72
CA ASP A 224 -14.21 -23.85 -78.75
C ASP A 224 -13.93 -25.28 -78.23
N PRO A 225 -14.64 -26.30 -78.73
CA PRO A 225 -14.48 -27.69 -78.28
C PRO A 225 -13.13 -28.30 -78.64
N ILE A 226 -12.41 -27.77 -79.63
CA ILE A 226 -11.13 -28.32 -80.10
C ILE A 226 -9.99 -27.88 -79.21
N THR A 227 -9.92 -26.59 -78.92
CA THR A 227 -8.92 -26.05 -78.00
C THR A 227 -9.32 -26.26 -76.54
N GLY A 228 -10.62 -26.44 -76.27
CA GLY A 228 -11.19 -26.51 -74.93
C GLY A 228 -11.19 -25.15 -74.23
N VAL A 229 -11.13 -24.06 -75.00
CA VAL A 229 -11.06 -22.69 -74.51
C VAL A 229 -12.48 -22.11 -74.44
N ALA A 230 -12.81 -21.50 -73.31
CA ALA A 230 -14.06 -20.80 -73.08
C ALA A 230 -13.77 -19.29 -72.94
N GLN A 231 -14.33 -18.48 -73.85
CA GLN A 231 -14.23 -17.03 -73.82
C GLN A 231 -15.55 -16.46 -73.28
N ALA A 232 -15.52 -15.84 -72.12
CA ALA A 232 -16.70 -15.34 -71.43
C ALA A 232 -16.83 -13.82 -71.57
N LEU A 233 -18.08 -13.32 -71.66
CA LEU A 233 -18.34 -11.87 -71.63
C LEU A 233 -18.38 -11.28 -70.21
N GLY A 234 -18.51 -12.13 -69.19
CA GLY A 234 -18.59 -11.77 -67.79
C GLY A 234 -18.84 -13.02 -66.93
N GLY A 235 -19.29 -12.82 -65.70
CA GLY A 235 -19.73 -13.89 -64.80
C GLY A 235 -19.56 -13.49 -63.34
N ARG A 236 -20.19 -14.24 -62.44
CA ARG A 236 -20.10 -14.02 -61.00
C ARG A 236 -19.59 -15.26 -60.29
N VAL A 237 -18.65 -15.08 -59.37
CA VAL A 237 -18.15 -16.16 -58.49
C VAL A 237 -18.39 -15.78 -57.03
N GLU A 238 -18.80 -16.75 -56.23
CA GLU A 238 -19.04 -16.58 -54.79
C GLU A 238 -18.10 -17.46 -53.95
N TRP A 239 -17.75 -17.01 -52.74
CA TRP A 239 -16.86 -17.74 -51.82
C TRP A 239 -17.56 -18.85 -51.03
N LEU A 240 -18.61 -19.46 -51.58
CA LEU A 240 -19.47 -20.44 -50.91
C LEU A 240 -18.69 -21.63 -50.33
N ARG A 241 -17.70 -22.16 -51.07
CA ARG A 241 -16.88 -23.29 -50.58
C ARG A 241 -15.91 -22.91 -49.47
N ALA A 242 -15.62 -21.62 -49.32
CA ALA A 242 -14.89 -21.08 -48.20
C ALA A 242 -15.85 -20.76 -47.03
N GLY A 243 -17.13 -21.16 -47.07
CA GLY A 243 -18.05 -21.03 -45.93
C GLY A 243 -18.71 -19.66 -45.78
N PHE A 244 -18.55 -18.75 -46.74
CA PHE A 244 -19.35 -17.52 -46.80
C PHE A 244 -20.78 -17.81 -47.28
N GLY A 245 -21.74 -17.06 -46.77
CA GLY A 245 -23.13 -17.16 -47.19
C GLY A 245 -23.38 -16.62 -48.60
N PRO A 246 -24.48 -17.01 -49.27
CA PRO A 246 -24.84 -16.46 -50.57
C PRO A 246 -24.92 -14.93 -50.56
N GLY A 247 -24.22 -14.29 -51.49
CA GLY A 247 -24.16 -12.82 -51.62
C GLY A 247 -23.32 -12.07 -50.57
N GLU A 248 -22.70 -12.78 -49.61
CA GLU A 248 -21.85 -12.15 -48.57
C GLU A 248 -20.50 -11.69 -49.13
N LEU A 249 -19.90 -12.50 -49.99
CA LEU A 249 -18.62 -12.24 -50.66
C LEU A 249 -18.64 -12.83 -52.07
N TYR A 250 -18.58 -11.95 -53.07
CA TYR A 250 -18.59 -12.34 -54.48
C TYR A 250 -17.72 -11.43 -55.35
N ALA A 251 -17.34 -11.91 -56.52
CA ALA A 251 -16.64 -11.13 -57.53
C ALA A 251 -17.36 -11.20 -58.88
N ASP A 252 -17.49 -10.04 -59.52
CA ASP A 252 -17.95 -9.93 -60.90
C ASP A 252 -16.75 -9.87 -61.84
N PHE A 253 -16.74 -10.79 -62.80
CA PHE A 253 -15.68 -10.93 -63.79
C PHE A 253 -15.93 -9.99 -64.97
N PRO A 254 -14.86 -9.35 -65.50
CA PRO A 254 -14.89 -8.71 -66.80
C PRO A 254 -14.93 -9.76 -67.91
N ARG A 255 -14.60 -9.42 -69.15
CA ARG A 255 -14.36 -10.46 -70.17
C ARG A 255 -13.15 -11.31 -69.78
N TRP A 256 -13.28 -12.63 -69.82
CA TRP A 256 -12.23 -13.56 -69.40
C TRP A 256 -12.11 -14.76 -70.33
N GLU A 257 -10.95 -15.42 -70.32
CA GLU A 257 -10.68 -16.64 -71.08
C GLU A 257 -10.09 -17.69 -70.15
N ALA A 258 -10.60 -18.92 -70.20
CA ALA A 258 -9.99 -20.04 -69.50
C ALA A 258 -9.98 -21.32 -70.35
N SER A 259 -8.97 -22.16 -70.11
CA SER A 259 -8.95 -23.52 -70.65
C SER A 259 -9.66 -24.47 -69.69
N LEU A 260 -10.77 -25.07 -70.14
CA LEU A 260 -11.52 -26.07 -69.39
C LEU A 260 -10.77 -27.39 -69.24
N ARG A 261 -9.57 -27.52 -69.83
CA ARG A 261 -8.67 -28.67 -69.60
C ARG A 261 -7.86 -28.52 -68.31
N THR A 262 -7.91 -27.36 -67.65
CA THR A 262 -7.20 -27.09 -66.41
C THR A 262 -8.18 -27.05 -65.22
N PRO A 263 -7.75 -27.47 -64.01
CA PRO A 263 -8.61 -27.54 -62.84
C PRO A 263 -8.74 -26.19 -62.12
N GLY A 264 -8.94 -25.09 -62.85
CA GLY A 264 -9.02 -23.76 -62.27
C GLY A 264 -9.31 -22.65 -63.26
N ILE A 265 -9.62 -21.46 -62.72
CA ILE A 265 -9.90 -20.23 -63.45
C ILE A 265 -9.04 -19.12 -62.84
N GLN A 266 -8.41 -18.32 -63.70
CA GLN A 266 -7.71 -17.10 -63.33
C GLN A 266 -8.31 -15.96 -64.13
N VAL A 267 -8.72 -14.90 -63.43
CA VAL A 267 -9.29 -13.71 -64.06
C VAL A 267 -8.59 -12.48 -63.51
N ASP A 268 -8.12 -11.64 -64.41
CA ASP A 268 -7.50 -10.37 -64.08
C ASP A 268 -8.56 -9.25 -64.06
N SER A 269 -8.36 -8.24 -63.21
CA SER A 269 -9.25 -7.06 -63.13
C SER A 269 -10.70 -7.38 -62.78
N VAL A 270 -10.95 -8.24 -61.78
CA VAL A 270 -12.29 -8.50 -61.25
C VAL A 270 -12.73 -7.43 -60.25
N THR A 271 -14.03 -7.20 -60.15
CA THR A 271 -14.62 -6.29 -59.14
C THR A 271 -15.14 -7.13 -57.98
N LEU A 272 -14.63 -6.88 -56.77
CA LEU A 272 -15.03 -7.61 -55.57
C LEU A 272 -16.11 -6.86 -54.79
N PHE A 273 -17.10 -7.59 -54.31
CA PHE A 273 -18.18 -7.10 -53.45
C PHE A 273 -18.18 -7.88 -52.15
N THR A 274 -18.32 -7.18 -51.03
CA THR A 274 -18.41 -7.81 -49.71
C THR A 274 -19.37 -7.04 -48.81
N SER A 275 -20.12 -7.77 -47.99
CA SER A 275 -20.88 -7.18 -46.88
C SER A 275 -20.15 -7.27 -45.54
N SER A 276 -19.00 -7.97 -45.46
CA SER A 276 -18.33 -8.30 -44.19
C SER A 276 -17.71 -7.11 -43.45
N PHE A 277 -17.59 -5.94 -44.08
CA PHE A 277 -17.01 -4.71 -43.50
C PHE A 277 -18.04 -3.58 -43.36
N MET A 278 -19.33 -3.89 -43.47
CA MET A 278 -20.40 -2.92 -43.37
C MET A 278 -20.95 -2.85 -41.95
N LYS A 279 -21.29 -1.63 -41.50
CA LYS A 279 -21.91 -1.37 -40.20
C LYS A 279 -23.23 -2.14 -40.05
N GLU A 280 -23.39 -2.85 -38.95
CA GLU A 280 -24.62 -3.60 -38.63
C GLU A 280 -25.82 -2.62 -38.59
N GLY A 281 -26.75 -2.74 -39.54
CA GLY A 281 -27.87 -1.81 -39.72
C GLY A 281 -27.88 -1.02 -41.03
N MET A 282 -26.80 -1.06 -41.82
CA MET A 282 -26.87 -0.70 -43.24
C MET A 282 -27.53 -1.84 -44.02
N VAL A 283 -28.86 -1.87 -44.01
CA VAL A 283 -29.64 -2.81 -44.82
C VAL A 283 -29.61 -2.33 -46.27
N GLY A 284 -28.85 -3.02 -47.12
CA GLY A 284 -28.94 -2.89 -48.58
C GLY A 284 -27.61 -3.14 -49.28
N GLU A 285 -27.59 -4.18 -50.13
CA GLU A 285 -26.64 -4.51 -51.21
C GLU A 285 -25.13 -4.45 -50.87
N ALA A 286 -24.42 -5.57 -51.08
CA ALA A 286 -22.96 -5.60 -50.95
C ALA A 286 -22.33 -4.47 -51.80
N VAL A 287 -21.52 -3.63 -51.16
CA VAL A 287 -20.89 -2.46 -51.81
C VAL A 287 -19.59 -2.93 -52.48
N PRO A 288 -19.28 -2.47 -53.70
CA PRO A 288 -18.02 -2.79 -54.33
C PRO A 288 -16.88 -2.25 -53.48
N ILE A 289 -15.90 -3.12 -53.16
CA ILE A 289 -14.60 -2.59 -52.73
C ILE A 289 -14.01 -1.96 -53.99
N LEU A 290 -13.75 -0.65 -53.96
CA LEU A 290 -13.43 0.20 -55.13
C LEU A 290 -12.10 -0.16 -55.85
N SER A 291 -11.53 -1.34 -55.63
CA SER A 291 -10.27 -1.81 -56.22
C SER A 291 -10.48 -3.04 -57.10
N LEU A 292 -10.03 -2.94 -58.36
CA LEU A 292 -9.86 -4.09 -59.24
C LEU A 292 -8.76 -4.99 -58.68
N GLY A 293 -8.89 -6.30 -58.90
CA GLY A 293 -7.87 -7.25 -58.47
C GLY A 293 -7.75 -8.51 -59.32
N ALA A 294 -6.68 -9.26 -59.06
CA ALA A 294 -6.44 -10.55 -59.67
C ALA A 294 -7.16 -11.65 -58.87
N PHE A 295 -7.99 -12.43 -59.55
CA PHE A 295 -8.72 -13.55 -58.99
C PHE A 295 -8.13 -14.88 -59.45
N GLU A 296 -8.08 -15.83 -58.53
CA GLU A 296 -7.66 -17.20 -58.81
C GLU A 296 -8.51 -18.21 -58.04
N ASP A 297 -9.02 -19.19 -58.77
CA ASP A 297 -9.72 -20.33 -58.22
C ASP A 297 -9.12 -21.63 -58.77
N ARG A 298 -8.76 -22.58 -57.89
CA ARG A 298 -8.28 -23.91 -58.28
C ARG A 298 -8.95 -25.00 -57.46
N LEU A 299 -9.25 -26.12 -58.12
CA LEU A 299 -9.71 -27.35 -57.51
C LEU A 299 -8.52 -28.13 -56.93
N THR A 300 -8.51 -28.43 -55.63
CA THR A 300 -7.34 -29.05 -54.95
C THR A 300 -7.61 -30.45 -54.36
N GLY A 301 -8.84 -30.96 -54.44
CA GLY A 301 -9.21 -32.34 -54.11
C GLY A 301 -9.23 -32.69 -52.61
N ARG A 302 -8.92 -31.74 -51.71
CA ARG A 302 -9.09 -31.81 -50.24
C ARG A 302 -9.26 -30.39 -49.66
N ASN A 303 -10.49 -29.89 -49.59
CA ASN A 303 -10.80 -28.62 -48.92
C ASN A 303 -11.91 -28.84 -47.89
N THR A 304 -11.64 -28.50 -46.62
CA THR A 304 -12.70 -28.11 -45.67
C THR A 304 -12.74 -26.57 -45.66
N PRO A 305 -13.88 -25.94 -45.31
CA PRO A 305 -13.99 -24.48 -45.31
C PRO A 305 -12.86 -23.79 -44.52
N GLU A 306 -12.45 -24.34 -43.38
CA GLU A 306 -11.45 -23.76 -42.48
C GLU A 306 -10.02 -23.80 -43.05
N ASN A 307 -9.76 -24.74 -43.96
CA ASN A 307 -8.45 -24.96 -44.58
C ASN A 307 -8.43 -24.58 -46.07
N ALA A 308 -9.52 -24.00 -46.59
CA ALA A 308 -9.61 -23.59 -47.97
C ALA A 308 -8.56 -22.51 -48.26
N ILE A 309 -7.72 -22.75 -49.26
CA ILE A 309 -6.72 -21.78 -49.75
C ILE A 309 -7.12 -21.11 -51.07
N PHE A 310 -8.29 -21.48 -51.60
CA PHE A 310 -8.95 -20.88 -52.75
C PHE A 310 -10.46 -20.74 -52.43
N PRO A 311 -11.20 -19.77 -53.00
CA PRO A 311 -10.73 -18.80 -54.00
C PRO A 311 -9.79 -17.75 -53.41
N ARG A 312 -9.00 -17.11 -54.27
CA ARG A 312 -8.05 -16.05 -53.93
C ARG A 312 -8.37 -14.78 -54.68
N PHE A 313 -8.23 -13.66 -54.00
CA PHE A 313 -8.32 -12.34 -54.59
C PHE A 313 -7.16 -11.48 -54.07
N ASN A 314 -6.50 -10.73 -54.96
CA ASN A 314 -5.48 -9.75 -54.60
C ASN A 314 -5.82 -8.41 -55.24
N ALA A 315 -6.03 -7.38 -54.43
CA ALA A 315 -6.25 -6.02 -54.92
C ALA A 315 -4.99 -5.46 -55.58
N TYR A 316 -5.14 -4.65 -56.64
CA TYR A 316 -4.00 -3.91 -57.20
C TYR A 316 -3.67 -2.67 -56.40
N ASP A 317 -4.70 -1.99 -55.88
CA ASP A 317 -4.50 -0.79 -55.07
C ASP A 317 -3.99 -1.18 -53.67
N GLN A 318 -2.89 -0.57 -53.27
CA GLN A 318 -2.27 -0.74 -51.96
C GLN A 318 -2.60 0.39 -50.99
N ASN A 319 -3.46 1.33 -51.39
CA ASN A 319 -3.83 2.51 -50.62
C ASN A 319 -5.36 2.69 -50.58
N ILE A 320 -6.08 1.61 -50.29
CA ILE A 320 -7.53 1.63 -50.13
C ILE A 320 -7.84 2.13 -48.73
N GLU A 321 -8.69 3.15 -48.65
CA GLU A 321 -9.17 3.73 -47.39
C GLU A 321 -10.59 3.21 -47.12
N ILE A 322 -10.78 2.62 -45.94
CA ILE A 322 -12.07 2.14 -45.46
C ILE A 322 -12.28 2.74 -44.08
N ASP A 323 -13.10 3.78 -44.03
CA ASP A 323 -13.52 4.41 -42.78
C ASP A 323 -14.40 3.44 -41.98
N ASP A 324 -14.22 3.41 -40.66
CA ASP A 324 -15.03 2.60 -39.74
C ASP A 324 -15.07 1.10 -40.10
N PHE A 325 -13.92 0.57 -40.54
CA PHE A 325 -13.71 -0.85 -40.86
C PHE A 325 -14.14 -1.77 -39.70
N PHE A 326 -13.81 -1.36 -38.47
CA PHE A 326 -14.52 -1.76 -37.27
C PHE A 326 -15.09 -0.50 -36.61
N GLU A 327 -16.04 -0.65 -35.69
CA GLU A 327 -16.58 0.50 -34.96
C GLU A 327 -15.46 1.34 -34.32
N GLY A 328 -15.27 2.57 -34.82
CA GLY A 328 -14.23 3.49 -34.36
C GLY A 328 -12.81 3.15 -34.82
N VAL A 329 -12.63 2.30 -35.83
CA VAL A 329 -11.34 1.90 -36.37
C VAL A 329 -11.31 2.02 -37.89
N ASP A 330 -10.49 2.94 -38.39
CA ASP A 330 -10.28 3.13 -39.82
C ASP A 330 -9.15 2.24 -40.33
N TYR A 331 -9.24 1.85 -41.60
CA TYR A 331 -8.25 1.03 -42.28
C TYR A 331 -7.69 1.74 -43.52
N ARG A 332 -6.37 1.64 -43.72
CA ARG A 332 -5.72 2.08 -44.95
C ARG A 332 -4.61 1.12 -45.38
N GLY A 333 -4.72 0.59 -46.61
CA GLY A 333 -3.72 -0.33 -47.17
C GLY A 333 -4.24 -1.12 -48.37
N GLY A 334 -3.51 -2.16 -48.80
CA GLY A 334 -3.97 -3.12 -49.79
C GLY A 334 -4.63 -4.33 -49.15
N PHE A 335 -5.50 -5.04 -49.86
CA PHE A 335 -6.15 -6.24 -49.30
C PHE A 335 -6.01 -7.45 -50.21
N SER A 336 -6.02 -8.63 -49.58
CA SER A 336 -6.05 -9.91 -50.25
C SER A 336 -6.90 -10.91 -49.47
N ILE A 337 -7.55 -11.82 -50.19
CA ILE A 337 -8.44 -12.83 -49.62
C ILE A 337 -7.89 -14.19 -50.03
N ILE A 338 -7.75 -15.09 -49.06
CA ILE A 338 -7.34 -16.48 -49.31
C ILE A 338 -8.28 -17.39 -48.53
N GLY A 339 -9.21 -18.03 -49.24
CA GLY A 339 -10.28 -18.81 -48.61
C GLY A 339 -11.08 -17.96 -47.63
N GLN A 340 -11.07 -18.31 -46.35
CA GLN A 340 -11.74 -17.59 -45.25
C GLN A 340 -10.98 -16.39 -44.68
N LYS A 341 -9.70 -16.24 -45.02
CA LYS A 341 -8.82 -15.26 -44.36
C LYS A 341 -8.73 -14.00 -45.18
N PHE A 342 -9.10 -12.88 -44.57
CA PHE A 342 -8.77 -11.56 -45.08
C PHE A 342 -7.39 -11.17 -44.59
N PHE A 343 -6.60 -10.62 -45.50
CA PHE A 343 -5.30 -10.08 -45.20
C PHE A 343 -5.26 -8.64 -45.65
N ALA A 344 -5.20 -7.74 -44.67
CA ALA A 344 -4.78 -6.37 -44.90
C ALA A 344 -3.26 -6.39 -45.05
N SER A 345 -2.80 -6.11 -46.26
CA SER A 345 -1.42 -6.28 -46.69
C SER A 345 -0.87 -4.92 -47.13
N GLY A 346 0.34 -4.60 -46.70
CA GLY A 346 1.13 -3.48 -47.21
C GLY A 346 2.35 -3.97 -47.98
N SER A 347 3.07 -3.03 -48.60
CA SER A 347 4.45 -3.26 -49.04
C SER A 347 5.44 -2.86 -47.94
N PRO A 348 6.71 -3.30 -48.01
CA PRO A 348 7.76 -2.82 -47.11
C PRO A 348 7.90 -1.29 -47.12
N GLU A 349 7.66 -0.65 -48.25
CA GLU A 349 7.68 0.80 -48.42
C GLU A 349 6.39 1.48 -47.91
N GLN A 350 5.23 0.81 -48.02
CA GLN A 350 3.92 1.34 -47.63
C GLN A 350 3.14 0.29 -46.84
N LYS A 351 3.39 0.24 -45.53
CA LYS A 351 2.71 -0.67 -44.58
C LYS A 351 1.21 -0.38 -44.54
N ALA A 352 0.41 -1.43 -44.36
CA ALA A 352 -0.99 -1.29 -44.01
C ALA A 352 -1.08 -0.69 -42.60
N HIS A 353 -2.11 0.13 -42.36
CA HIS A 353 -2.33 0.70 -41.03
C HIS A 353 -3.79 0.75 -40.62
N PHE A 354 -3.99 0.56 -39.31
CA PHE A 354 -5.26 0.73 -38.62
C PHE A 354 -5.16 1.92 -37.67
N THR A 355 -6.15 2.80 -37.74
CA THR A 355 -6.23 3.99 -36.89
C THR A 355 -7.45 3.89 -35.99
N PHE A 356 -7.23 3.89 -34.68
CA PHE A 356 -8.28 3.81 -33.67
C PHE A 356 -8.64 5.20 -33.17
N ILE A 357 -9.93 5.49 -33.16
CA ILE A 357 -10.48 6.80 -32.82
C ILE A 357 -11.31 6.71 -31.54
N TYR A 358 -11.08 7.65 -30.62
CA TYR A 358 -11.88 7.84 -29.42
C TYR A 358 -12.37 9.29 -29.34
N ASP A 359 -13.69 9.48 -29.20
CA ASP A 359 -14.33 10.82 -29.08
C ASP A 359 -13.78 11.86 -30.07
N THR A 360 -13.68 11.46 -31.35
CA THR A 360 -13.15 12.21 -32.50
C THR A 360 -11.62 12.38 -32.61
N THR A 361 -10.85 11.91 -31.62
CA THR A 361 -9.38 12.01 -31.62
C THR A 361 -8.74 10.68 -32.02
N GLN A 362 -7.72 10.72 -32.88
CA GLN A 362 -6.91 9.54 -33.20
C GLN A 362 -6.01 9.20 -32.00
N ILE A 363 -6.25 8.04 -31.36
CA ILE A 363 -5.52 7.64 -30.16
C ILE A 363 -4.39 6.67 -30.48
N LEU A 364 -4.60 5.76 -31.43
CA LEU A 364 -3.64 4.71 -31.72
C LEU A 364 -3.56 4.46 -33.23
N GLU A 365 -2.33 4.32 -33.72
CA GLU A 365 -2.01 3.94 -35.08
C GLU A 365 -1.14 2.67 -35.04
N LEU A 366 -1.57 1.63 -35.77
CA LEU A 366 -0.87 0.35 -35.88
C LEU A 366 -0.41 0.16 -37.32
N LYS A 367 0.88 -0.10 -37.56
CA LYS A 367 1.42 -0.32 -38.91
C LYS A 367 2.06 -1.68 -39.06
N SER A 368 1.67 -2.45 -40.07
CA SER A 368 2.27 -3.75 -40.36
C SER A 368 2.28 -4.03 -41.86
N GLU A 369 3.23 -4.86 -42.29
CA GLU A 369 3.20 -5.44 -43.64
C GLU A 369 1.99 -6.36 -43.83
N ARG A 370 1.51 -6.99 -42.75
CA ARG A 370 0.39 -7.92 -42.81
C ARG A 370 -0.40 -7.96 -41.51
N PHE A 371 -1.69 -7.74 -41.63
CA PHE A 371 -2.69 -8.08 -40.62
C PHE A 371 -3.51 -9.27 -41.11
N VAL A 372 -3.83 -10.18 -40.20
CA VAL A 372 -4.76 -11.29 -40.44
C VAL A 372 -6.09 -10.90 -39.81
N ILE A 373 -7.12 -10.86 -40.64
CA ILE A 373 -8.47 -10.47 -40.24
C ILE A 373 -9.37 -11.70 -40.36
N ARG A 374 -10.09 -11.97 -39.28
CA ARG A 374 -11.17 -12.96 -39.18
C ARG A 374 -12.43 -12.25 -38.70
N SER A 375 -13.54 -12.96 -38.67
CA SER A 375 -14.83 -12.42 -38.23
C SER A 375 -14.81 -11.91 -36.77
N ASP A 376 -13.93 -12.46 -35.93
CA ASP A 376 -13.87 -12.18 -34.48
C ASP A 376 -12.52 -11.63 -34.00
N GLU A 377 -11.52 -11.50 -34.87
CA GLU A 377 -10.20 -11.01 -34.47
C GLU A 377 -9.40 -10.34 -35.59
N LEU A 378 -8.67 -9.29 -35.22
CA LEU A 378 -7.57 -8.69 -35.96
C LEU A 378 -6.26 -9.07 -35.28
N LEU A 379 -5.34 -9.68 -36.03
CA LEU A 379 -4.06 -10.16 -35.53
C LEU A 379 -2.89 -9.63 -36.36
N SER A 380 -1.83 -9.18 -35.71
CA SER A 380 -0.53 -8.97 -36.33
C SER A 380 0.60 -9.41 -35.40
N PRO A 381 1.45 -10.38 -35.79
CA PRO A 381 2.62 -10.76 -35.00
C PRO A 381 3.69 -9.68 -34.90
N ALA A 382 3.64 -8.68 -35.78
CA ALA A 382 4.67 -7.65 -35.92
C ALA A 382 4.05 -6.35 -36.44
N ALA A 383 3.63 -5.49 -35.53
CA ALA A 383 3.13 -4.17 -35.83
C ALA A 383 3.94 -3.10 -35.10
N GLU A 384 4.25 -2.02 -35.82
CA GLU A 384 4.70 -0.76 -35.23
C GLU A 384 3.53 -0.10 -34.51
N VAL A 385 3.76 0.40 -33.30
CA VAL A 385 2.73 0.90 -32.39
C VAL A 385 3.01 2.37 -32.10
N ILE A 386 2.00 3.21 -32.34
CA ILE A 386 2.05 4.65 -32.05
C ILE A 386 0.78 5.03 -31.29
N ILE A 387 0.88 5.27 -29.98
CA ILE A 387 -0.22 5.82 -29.17
C ILE A 387 -0.01 7.32 -29.08
N ARG A 388 -0.95 8.12 -29.59
CA ARG A 388 -0.89 9.59 -29.60
C ARG A 388 -1.29 10.14 -28.23
N LEU A 389 -0.47 11.04 -27.70
CA LEU A 389 -0.71 11.77 -26.45
C LEU A 389 -0.72 13.29 -26.78
N GLY A 390 -1.79 13.75 -27.43
CA GLY A 390 -1.87 15.10 -28.00
C GLY A 390 -1.28 15.18 -29.42
N ASP A 391 -0.90 16.39 -29.85
CA ASP A 391 -0.56 16.65 -31.26
C ASP A 391 0.85 16.16 -31.67
N SER A 392 1.82 16.25 -30.75
CA SER A 392 3.23 15.95 -31.04
C SER A 392 3.79 14.77 -30.27
N ASP A 393 3.22 14.45 -29.12
CA ASP A 393 3.78 13.46 -28.21
C ASP A 393 3.15 12.07 -28.44
N SER A 394 3.91 11.01 -28.18
CA SER A 394 3.43 9.64 -28.37
C SER A 394 4.16 8.62 -27.51
N ILE A 395 3.50 7.48 -27.30
CA ILE A 395 4.16 6.24 -26.89
C ILE A 395 4.44 5.43 -28.16
N TYR A 396 5.71 5.16 -28.42
CA TYR A 396 6.19 4.51 -29.63
C TYR A 396 6.87 3.17 -29.33
N HIS A 397 6.63 2.17 -30.17
CA HIS A 397 7.39 0.93 -30.21
C HIS A 397 7.52 0.38 -31.63
N LEU A 398 8.71 -0.09 -31.98
CA LEU A 398 9.06 -0.50 -33.34
C LEU A 398 8.28 -1.75 -33.80
N LYS A 399 8.07 -2.71 -32.90
CA LYS A 399 7.53 -4.04 -33.25
C LYS A 399 6.87 -4.74 -32.07
N SER A 400 5.55 -4.78 -32.05
CA SER A 400 4.74 -5.48 -31.04
C SER A 400 3.79 -6.49 -31.68
N GLU A 401 3.39 -7.50 -30.90
CA GLU A 401 2.28 -8.38 -31.27
C GLU A 401 0.96 -7.68 -30.92
N VAL A 402 0.06 -7.61 -31.89
CA VAL A 402 -1.25 -6.97 -31.77
C VAL A 402 -2.33 -8.03 -31.89
N LYS A 403 -3.28 -7.99 -30.96
CA LYS A 403 -4.56 -8.68 -31.04
C LYS A 403 -5.70 -7.73 -30.67
N TYR A 404 -6.65 -7.56 -31.58
CA TYR A 404 -7.87 -6.80 -31.34
C TYR A 404 -9.09 -7.70 -31.54
N ASP A 405 -10.00 -7.68 -30.58
CA ASP A 405 -11.31 -8.34 -30.65
C ASP A 405 -12.36 -7.25 -30.93
N PRO A 406 -12.94 -7.20 -32.15
CA PRO A 406 -13.95 -6.21 -32.51
C PRO A 406 -15.25 -6.33 -31.72
N ILE A 407 -15.60 -7.53 -31.22
CA ILE A 407 -16.85 -7.79 -30.50
C ILE A 407 -16.76 -7.26 -29.07
N SER A 408 -15.67 -7.58 -28.36
CA SER A 408 -15.44 -7.05 -27.01
C SER A 408 -14.79 -5.68 -26.99
N GLN A 409 -14.38 -5.18 -28.17
CA GLN A 409 -13.68 -3.90 -28.36
C GLN A 409 -12.39 -3.81 -27.55
N LEU A 410 -11.73 -4.96 -27.32
CA LEU A 410 -10.53 -5.07 -26.50
C LEU A 410 -9.29 -5.23 -27.39
N LEU A 411 -8.43 -4.23 -27.34
CA LEU A 411 -7.09 -4.26 -27.92
C LEU A 411 -6.07 -4.74 -26.89
N ARG A 412 -5.20 -5.65 -27.32
CA ARG A 412 -4.03 -6.11 -26.58
C ARG A 412 -2.79 -5.97 -27.45
N ILE A 413 -1.77 -5.33 -26.90
CA ILE A 413 -0.47 -5.16 -27.52
C ILE A 413 0.53 -5.82 -26.58
N ASN A 414 1.18 -6.89 -27.04
CA ASN A 414 2.20 -7.60 -26.27
C ASN A 414 3.56 -7.29 -26.86
N ARG A 415 4.55 -7.06 -26.00
CA ARG A 415 5.95 -6.95 -26.40
C ARG A 415 6.53 -8.36 -26.58
N PRO A 416 7.05 -8.73 -27.77
CA PRO A 416 7.74 -10.00 -27.97
C PRO A 416 9.04 -10.08 -27.17
N ASP A 417 9.47 -11.30 -26.83
CA ASP A 417 10.66 -11.57 -26.03
C ASP A 417 11.95 -11.84 -26.84
N GLU A 418 11.93 -11.58 -28.16
CA GLU A 418 13.02 -11.90 -29.08
C GLU A 418 13.46 -10.71 -29.97
N GLY A 419 14.78 -10.62 -30.22
CA GLY A 419 15.37 -9.68 -31.19
C GLY A 419 15.16 -8.20 -30.84
N LEU A 420 15.01 -7.35 -31.86
CA LEU A 420 14.78 -5.90 -31.68
C LEU A 420 13.42 -5.55 -31.07
N ALA A 421 12.49 -6.52 -30.99
CA ALA A 421 11.21 -6.33 -30.33
C ALA A 421 11.34 -6.22 -28.79
N MET A 422 12.51 -6.56 -28.25
CA MET A 422 12.89 -6.34 -26.84
C MET A 422 13.21 -4.88 -26.51
N THR A 423 13.17 -3.97 -27.48
CA THR A 423 13.33 -2.53 -27.21
C THR A 423 12.26 -2.06 -26.21
N PRO A 424 12.56 -1.12 -25.31
CA PRO A 424 11.53 -0.51 -24.47
C PRO A 424 10.59 0.39 -25.29
N TYR A 425 9.39 0.63 -24.78
CA TYR A 425 8.52 1.68 -25.31
C TYR A 425 9.09 3.05 -24.95
N VAL A 426 8.98 4.02 -25.86
CA VAL A 426 9.42 5.41 -25.62
C VAL A 426 8.19 6.30 -25.51
N ASP A 427 8.04 6.98 -24.38
CA ASP A 427 6.95 7.93 -24.09
C ASP A 427 7.52 9.36 -24.07
N SER A 428 7.24 10.12 -25.12
CA SER A 428 7.72 11.50 -25.23
C SER A 428 6.88 12.52 -24.45
N TYR A 429 5.67 12.17 -23.98
CA TYR A 429 4.83 13.06 -23.19
C TYR A 429 5.31 13.12 -21.74
N HIS A 430 5.59 11.94 -21.16
CA HIS A 430 6.07 11.80 -19.80
C HIS A 430 7.61 11.87 -19.68
N ASN A 431 8.34 11.86 -20.80
CA ASN A 431 9.81 11.72 -20.88
C ASN A 431 10.30 10.41 -20.23
N LEU A 432 9.66 9.29 -20.60
CA LEU A 432 9.92 7.97 -20.03
C LEU A 432 10.33 6.95 -21.08
N VAL A 433 11.23 6.05 -20.68
CA VAL A 433 11.53 4.79 -21.35
C VAL A 433 10.91 3.67 -20.53
N MET A 434 10.01 2.89 -21.13
CA MET A 434 9.14 1.97 -20.42
C MET A 434 9.40 0.52 -20.85
N GLU A 435 9.87 -0.30 -19.91
CA GLU A 435 9.95 -1.74 -20.05
C GLU A 435 8.66 -2.36 -19.46
N LEU A 436 7.77 -2.77 -20.36
CA LEU A 436 6.49 -3.40 -20.05
C LEU A 436 6.25 -4.58 -20.99
N ASP A 437 5.42 -5.54 -20.56
CA ASP A 437 5.11 -6.72 -21.37
C ASP A 437 3.83 -6.54 -22.18
N GLN A 438 2.86 -5.80 -21.64
CA GLN A 438 1.52 -5.68 -22.23
C GLN A 438 0.89 -4.29 -22.05
N ILE A 439 0.25 -3.83 -23.13
CA ILE A 439 -0.70 -2.71 -23.14
C ILE A 439 -2.09 -3.27 -23.44
N GLN A 440 -3.09 -2.84 -22.67
CA GLN A 440 -4.49 -3.16 -22.91
C GLN A 440 -5.32 -1.89 -23.03
N TRP A 441 -6.20 -1.85 -24.01
CA TRP A 441 -7.14 -0.75 -24.16
C TRP A 441 -8.48 -1.29 -24.64
N LYS A 442 -9.53 -0.97 -23.90
CA LYS A 442 -10.89 -1.13 -24.41
C LYS A 442 -11.22 0.16 -25.16
N VAL A 443 -11.47 0.09 -26.46
CA VAL A 443 -11.50 1.28 -27.32
C VAL A 443 -12.64 2.26 -27.00
N THR A 444 -13.62 1.83 -26.19
CA THR A 444 -14.69 2.67 -25.64
C THR A 444 -14.37 3.30 -24.27
N ASP A 445 -13.26 2.95 -23.64
CA ASP A 445 -12.86 3.47 -22.33
C ASP A 445 -11.85 4.62 -22.49
N PRO A 446 -11.94 5.70 -21.67
CA PRO A 446 -11.00 6.82 -21.67
C PRO A 446 -9.67 6.47 -20.97
N SER A 447 -9.25 5.21 -20.95
CA SER A 447 -8.09 4.76 -20.18
C SER A 447 -7.35 3.60 -20.85
N ILE A 448 -6.03 3.74 -20.98
CA ILE A 448 -5.11 2.71 -21.44
C ILE A 448 -4.40 2.10 -20.22
N TYR A 449 -4.29 0.79 -20.16
CA TYR A 449 -3.66 0.07 -19.06
C TYR A 449 -2.33 -0.54 -19.50
N LEU A 450 -1.32 -0.45 -18.64
CA LEU A 450 0.04 -0.93 -18.88
C LEU A 450 0.45 -1.92 -17.79
N GLY A 451 1.15 -2.99 -18.13
CA GLY A 451 1.67 -3.90 -17.12
C GLY A 451 2.55 -5.04 -17.62
N GLY A 452 3.02 -5.84 -16.66
CA GLY A 452 3.75 -7.09 -16.89
C GLY A 452 2.81 -8.30 -17.02
N LEU A 453 3.30 -9.39 -17.61
CA LEU A 453 2.55 -10.66 -17.64
C LEU A 453 2.66 -11.36 -16.27
N ASN A 454 1.59 -11.28 -15.48
CA ASN A 454 1.54 -11.82 -14.12
C ASN A 454 1.31 -13.36 -14.11
N MET A 455 2.37 -14.13 -14.36
CA MET A 455 2.38 -15.61 -14.34
C MET A 455 2.87 -16.19 -13.00
N GLY A 456 2.37 -15.66 -11.87
CA GLY A 456 2.69 -16.16 -10.51
C GLY A 456 3.98 -15.61 -9.88
N SER A 457 4.94 -15.15 -10.69
CA SER A 457 5.98 -14.18 -10.30
C SER A 457 6.02 -13.10 -11.37
N GLY A 458 5.26 -12.02 -11.18
CA GLY A 458 5.13 -10.95 -12.17
C GLY A 458 6.48 -10.35 -12.52
N SER A 459 6.76 -10.20 -13.82
CA SER A 459 7.87 -9.37 -14.28
C SER A 459 7.56 -7.92 -13.89
N PRO A 460 8.45 -7.20 -13.19
CA PRO A 460 8.20 -5.81 -12.80
C PRO A 460 8.09 -4.92 -14.03
N MET A 461 7.16 -3.97 -14.02
CA MET A 461 7.16 -2.88 -15.00
C MET A 461 8.16 -1.82 -14.56
N VAL A 462 9.05 -1.41 -15.46
CA VAL A 462 10.09 -0.44 -15.16
C VAL A 462 9.90 0.79 -16.04
N LEU A 463 9.77 1.96 -15.40
CA LEU A 463 9.71 3.25 -16.08
C LEU A 463 10.98 4.04 -15.70
N GLU A 464 11.84 4.34 -16.67
CA GLU A 464 13.06 5.12 -16.46
C GLU A 464 12.90 6.50 -17.10
N SER A 465 13.45 7.54 -16.47
CA SER A 465 13.64 8.84 -17.13
C SER A 465 14.43 8.66 -18.43
N ASP A 466 14.10 9.40 -19.48
CA ASP A 466 14.93 9.47 -20.69
C ASP A 466 16.38 9.93 -20.39
N GLN A 467 16.57 10.65 -19.28
CA GLN A 467 17.87 11.15 -18.82
C GLN A 467 18.51 10.27 -17.73
N TYR A 468 17.98 9.06 -17.52
CA TYR A 468 18.46 8.12 -16.51
C TYR A 468 19.88 7.62 -16.82
N PHE A 469 20.78 7.74 -15.83
CA PHE A 469 22.15 7.23 -15.94
C PHE A 469 22.61 6.51 -14.66
N ARG A 470 23.33 5.40 -14.85
CA ARG A 470 24.06 4.71 -13.78
C ARG A 470 25.45 4.30 -14.25
N SER A 471 26.47 4.66 -13.46
CA SER A 471 27.87 4.29 -13.72
C SER A 471 28.07 2.77 -13.82
N ALA A 472 27.33 1.98 -13.03
CA ALA A 472 27.36 0.53 -13.11
C ALA A 472 26.91 -0.01 -14.48
N ARG A 473 25.91 0.61 -15.12
CA ARG A 473 25.41 0.23 -16.47
C ARG A 473 26.44 0.59 -17.55
N TYR A 474 27.14 1.72 -17.40
CA TYR A 474 28.27 2.06 -18.29
C TYR A 474 29.42 1.06 -18.14
N ALA A 475 29.81 0.74 -16.89
CA ALA A 475 30.86 -0.23 -16.62
C ALA A 475 30.51 -1.65 -17.13
N SER A 476 29.25 -2.06 -17.05
CA SER A 476 28.82 -3.36 -17.59
C SER A 476 28.98 -3.46 -19.11
N LEU A 477 28.78 -2.35 -19.84
CA LEU A 477 28.99 -2.30 -21.29
C LEU A 477 30.47 -2.38 -21.67
N GLN A 478 31.36 -1.85 -20.83
CA GLN A 478 32.81 -1.96 -21.03
C GLN A 478 33.32 -3.39 -20.79
N GLY A 479 32.77 -4.09 -19.79
CA GLY A 479 33.21 -5.44 -19.44
C GLY A 479 34.70 -5.52 -19.13
N LEU A 480 35.43 -6.37 -19.86
CA LEU A 480 36.90 -6.52 -19.74
C LEU A 480 37.69 -5.66 -20.75
N SER A 481 37.00 -4.87 -21.59
CA SER A 481 37.65 -4.01 -22.59
C SER A 481 38.38 -2.83 -21.92
N LEU A 482 39.49 -2.39 -22.53
CA LEU A 482 40.23 -1.20 -22.08
C LEU A 482 39.44 0.09 -22.27
N GLU A 483 38.54 0.12 -23.25
CA GLU A 483 37.71 1.27 -23.60
C GLU A 483 36.26 0.83 -23.75
N ASN A 484 35.33 1.67 -23.32
CA ASN A 484 33.90 1.40 -23.46
C ASN A 484 33.52 1.42 -24.95
N PRO A 485 32.80 0.41 -25.46
CA PRO A 485 32.49 0.33 -26.88
C PRO A 485 31.61 1.49 -27.38
N LEU A 486 30.83 2.15 -26.51
CA LEU A 486 30.06 3.35 -26.87
C LEU A 486 30.95 4.47 -27.42
N VAL A 487 32.17 4.61 -26.91
CA VAL A 487 33.12 5.66 -27.36
C VAL A 487 33.49 5.47 -28.82
N LYS A 488 33.75 4.23 -29.24
CA LYS A 488 34.07 3.94 -30.64
C LYS A 488 32.84 4.06 -31.54
N VAL A 489 31.67 3.62 -31.08
CA VAL A 489 30.41 3.78 -31.83
C VAL A 489 30.12 5.26 -32.07
N ASP A 490 30.32 6.11 -31.06
CA ASP A 490 30.15 7.57 -31.16
C ASP A 490 31.15 8.18 -32.16
N GLN A 491 32.44 7.82 -32.09
CA GLN A 491 33.46 8.30 -33.03
C GLN A 491 33.14 7.92 -34.48
N VAL A 492 32.73 6.67 -34.72
CA VAL A 492 32.31 6.21 -36.04
C VAL A 492 31.05 6.96 -36.47
N GLY A 493 30.05 7.08 -35.58
CA GLY A 493 28.84 7.86 -35.80
C GLY A 493 29.14 9.26 -36.31
N ILE A 494 29.93 10.03 -35.56
CA ILE A 494 30.29 11.42 -35.88
C ILE A 494 30.97 11.50 -37.25
N SER A 495 31.83 10.54 -37.60
CA SER A 495 32.53 10.55 -38.89
C SER A 495 31.60 10.39 -40.12
N TYR A 496 30.40 9.83 -39.92
CA TYR A 496 29.37 9.63 -40.95
C TYR A 496 28.12 10.52 -40.74
N GLY A 497 28.15 11.47 -39.81
CA GLY A 497 27.00 12.35 -39.52
C GLY A 497 25.87 11.69 -38.74
N ASN A 498 26.16 10.61 -38.00
CA ASN A 498 25.26 9.85 -37.12
C ASN A 498 24.07 9.15 -37.78
N GLN A 499 23.91 9.21 -39.10
CA GLN A 499 22.77 8.63 -39.80
C GLN A 499 23.19 7.83 -41.03
N ASN A 500 22.36 6.84 -41.41
CA ASN A 500 22.51 6.00 -42.60
C ASN A 500 23.88 5.31 -42.71
N ILE A 501 24.46 4.90 -41.58
CA ILE A 501 25.76 4.22 -41.54
C ILE A 501 25.54 2.77 -41.92
N THR A 502 26.25 2.26 -42.93
CA THR A 502 26.09 0.85 -43.29
C THR A 502 26.68 -0.05 -42.20
N LEU A 503 26.11 -1.23 -42.01
CA LEU A 503 26.65 -2.23 -41.07
C LEU A 503 28.13 -2.55 -41.37
N TYR A 504 28.52 -2.53 -42.64
CA TYR A 504 29.89 -2.74 -43.08
C TYR A 504 30.81 -1.61 -42.59
N ASP A 505 30.42 -0.35 -42.78
CA ASP A 505 31.21 0.81 -42.34
C ASP A 505 31.34 0.84 -40.82
N MET A 506 30.28 0.49 -40.09
CA MET A 506 30.31 0.33 -38.64
C MET A 506 31.27 -0.78 -38.22
N ALA A 507 31.23 -1.94 -38.88
CA ALA A 507 32.13 -3.06 -38.58
C ALA A 507 33.60 -2.70 -38.81
N VAL A 508 33.90 -1.98 -39.91
CA VAL A 508 35.24 -1.49 -40.21
C VAL A 508 35.70 -0.46 -39.17
N GLY A 509 34.85 0.50 -38.82
CA GLY A 509 35.16 1.53 -37.82
C GLY A 509 35.40 0.97 -36.41
N LEU A 510 34.64 -0.05 -36.02
CA LEU A 510 34.78 -0.74 -34.73
C LEU A 510 35.92 -1.78 -34.71
N GLY A 511 36.45 -2.15 -35.89
CA GLY A 511 37.48 -3.18 -36.02
C GLY A 511 36.99 -4.59 -35.70
N MET A 512 35.73 -4.90 -36.02
CA MET A 512 35.08 -6.18 -35.73
C MET A 512 34.53 -6.86 -36.98
N PRO A 513 34.40 -8.20 -37.00
CA PRO A 513 33.77 -8.89 -38.12
C PRO A 513 32.27 -8.53 -38.26
N LEU A 514 31.75 -8.62 -39.49
CA LEU A 514 30.41 -8.13 -39.85
C LEU A 514 29.26 -8.76 -39.03
N GLU A 515 29.25 -10.08 -38.86
CA GLU A 515 28.21 -10.78 -38.10
C GLU A 515 28.21 -10.43 -36.60
N PRO A 516 29.34 -10.48 -35.87
CA PRO A 516 29.45 -9.94 -34.52
C PRO A 516 29.02 -8.48 -34.42
N CYS A 517 29.36 -7.63 -35.41
CA CYS A 517 28.91 -6.24 -35.44
C CYS A 517 27.40 -6.15 -35.50
N GLY A 518 26.75 -6.96 -36.36
CA GLY A 518 25.29 -6.99 -36.43
C GLY A 518 24.64 -7.32 -35.09
N ARG A 519 25.13 -8.37 -34.40
CA ARG A 519 24.63 -8.73 -33.05
C ARG A 519 24.87 -7.63 -32.03
N PHE A 520 26.06 -7.02 -32.05
CA PHE A 520 26.41 -5.94 -31.13
C PHE A 520 25.55 -4.69 -31.37
N MET A 521 25.25 -4.34 -32.63
CA MET A 521 24.34 -3.25 -32.96
C MET A 521 22.91 -3.55 -32.54
N MET A 522 22.45 -4.81 -32.60
CA MET A 522 21.16 -5.19 -32.03
C MET A 522 21.12 -5.01 -30.51
N GLU A 523 22.17 -5.41 -29.79
CA GLU A 523 22.26 -5.22 -28.33
C GLU A 523 22.25 -3.74 -27.93
N LEU A 524 22.96 -2.88 -28.68
CA LEU A 524 22.94 -1.44 -28.48
C LEU A 524 21.60 -0.81 -28.87
N ALA A 525 20.92 -1.35 -29.87
CA ALA A 525 19.59 -0.89 -30.26
C ALA A 525 18.55 -1.20 -29.20
N ILE A 526 18.58 -2.41 -28.61
CA ILE A 526 17.73 -2.78 -27.47
C ILE A 526 17.91 -1.81 -26.30
N GLN A 527 19.12 -1.31 -26.07
CA GLN A 527 19.42 -0.35 -25.00
C GLN A 527 19.16 1.12 -25.40
N GLY A 528 18.75 1.38 -26.65
CA GLY A 528 18.42 2.70 -27.16
C GLY A 528 19.63 3.59 -27.51
N PHE A 529 20.81 3.01 -27.71
CA PHE A 529 22.01 3.76 -28.12
C PHE A 529 22.07 3.98 -29.64
N VAL A 530 21.56 3.03 -30.41
CA VAL A 530 21.52 3.11 -31.88
C VAL A 530 20.13 2.70 -32.38
N ARG A 531 19.74 3.18 -33.56
CA ARG A 531 18.63 2.61 -34.32
C ARG A 531 19.23 1.71 -35.40
N TYR A 532 18.81 0.44 -35.43
CA TYR A 532 19.32 -0.52 -36.40
C TYR A 532 18.19 -1.08 -37.27
N ASP A 533 18.21 -0.74 -38.55
CA ASP A 533 17.34 -1.32 -39.58
C ASP A 533 18.02 -2.59 -40.11
N ILE A 534 17.47 -3.76 -39.74
CA ILE A 534 18.03 -5.07 -40.11
C ILE A 534 17.93 -5.31 -41.62
N ASP A 535 16.82 -4.89 -42.23
CA ASP A 535 16.52 -5.16 -43.63
C ASP A 535 17.40 -4.32 -44.56
N LYS A 536 17.54 -3.03 -44.25
CA LYS A 536 18.42 -2.10 -45.00
C LYS A 536 19.87 -2.18 -44.57
N LYS A 537 20.17 -2.81 -43.43
CA LYS A 537 21.49 -2.86 -42.78
C LYS A 537 22.08 -1.47 -42.53
N LEU A 538 21.22 -0.53 -42.13
CA LEU A 538 21.57 0.86 -41.82
C LEU A 538 21.47 1.09 -40.32
N ILE A 539 22.41 1.87 -39.79
CA ILE A 539 22.53 2.20 -38.37
C ILE A 539 22.54 3.71 -38.24
N ASP A 540 21.72 4.21 -37.32
CA ASP A 540 21.78 5.59 -36.86
C ASP A 540 22.25 5.59 -35.41
N VAL A 541 23.26 6.42 -35.09
CA VAL A 541 23.73 6.58 -33.72
C VAL A 541 22.86 7.63 -33.04
N LEU A 542 22.20 7.25 -31.94
CA LEU A 542 21.27 8.12 -31.24
C LEU A 542 22.02 9.07 -30.29
N PRO A 543 21.49 10.29 -30.04
CA PRO A 543 22.11 11.27 -29.14
C PRO A 543 22.48 10.68 -27.77
N LYS A 544 21.64 9.78 -27.25
CA LYS A 544 21.85 9.04 -26.00
C LYS A 544 23.25 8.44 -25.89
N THR A 545 23.85 7.96 -26.98
CA THR A 545 25.22 7.39 -26.98
C THR A 545 26.24 8.42 -26.51
N SER A 546 26.26 9.60 -27.13
CA SER A 546 27.14 10.71 -26.77
C SER A 546 26.87 11.23 -25.35
N GLU A 547 25.59 11.32 -24.97
CA GLU A 547 25.17 11.80 -23.65
C GLU A 547 25.62 10.86 -22.54
N TYR A 548 25.52 9.55 -22.73
CA TYR A 548 25.93 8.54 -21.76
C TYR A 548 27.45 8.58 -21.48
N ILE A 549 28.26 8.88 -22.50
CA ILE A 549 29.71 9.09 -22.36
C ILE A 549 29.98 10.37 -21.56
N LEU A 550 29.31 11.48 -21.90
CA LEU A 550 29.47 12.75 -21.18
C LEU A 550 29.01 12.67 -19.71
N ASN A 551 27.97 11.89 -19.43
CA ASN A 551 27.48 11.63 -18.06
C ASN A 551 28.52 10.84 -17.25
N HIS A 552 29.19 9.85 -17.86
CA HIS A 552 30.27 9.10 -17.20
C HIS A 552 31.48 10.00 -16.85
N ASP A 553 31.84 10.91 -17.76
CA ASP A 553 32.93 11.86 -17.58
C ASP A 553 32.59 13.04 -16.64
N ASN A 554 31.36 13.07 -16.08
CA ASN A 554 30.82 14.18 -15.29
C ASN A 554 30.83 15.53 -16.02
N ARG A 555 30.59 15.52 -17.33
CA ARG A 555 30.57 16.72 -18.20
C ARG A 555 29.16 17.19 -18.57
N ARG A 556 28.13 16.44 -18.19
CA ARG A 556 26.71 16.70 -18.45
C ARG A 556 25.89 16.24 -17.23
N ASP A 557 24.77 16.92 -17.01
CA ASP A 557 23.82 16.57 -15.95
C ASP A 557 22.96 15.36 -16.36
N TYR A 558 22.56 14.58 -15.36
CA TYR A 558 21.74 13.37 -15.52
C TYR A 558 20.91 13.14 -14.26
N ASP A 559 19.95 12.21 -14.34
CA ASP A 559 19.18 11.80 -13.17
C ASP A 559 19.26 10.30 -12.90
N VAL A 560 18.69 9.89 -11.78
CA VAL A 560 18.59 8.49 -11.34
C VAL A 560 17.14 8.05 -11.14
N ILE A 561 16.18 8.79 -11.73
CA ILE A 561 14.75 8.60 -11.52
C ILE A 561 14.30 7.34 -12.27
N ARG A 562 13.80 6.39 -11.49
CA ARG A 562 13.29 5.10 -11.97
C ARG A 562 12.13 4.67 -11.09
N PHE A 563 11.02 4.33 -11.72
CA PHE A 563 9.84 3.77 -11.06
C PHE A 563 9.81 2.26 -11.34
N VAL A 564 10.00 1.46 -10.29
CA VAL A 564 9.86 0.00 -10.36
C VAL A 564 8.49 -0.33 -9.77
N SER A 565 7.60 -0.82 -10.64
CA SER A 565 6.23 -1.17 -10.27
C SER A 565 6.08 -2.69 -10.19
N GLU A 566 5.72 -3.16 -9.00
CA GLU A 566 5.46 -4.58 -8.73
C GLU A 566 4.07 -4.75 -8.13
N VAL A 567 3.20 -5.50 -8.83
CA VAL A 567 1.84 -5.82 -8.37
C VAL A 567 1.61 -7.32 -8.36
N ALA A 568 0.87 -7.82 -7.38
CA ALA A 568 0.56 -9.26 -7.29
C ALA A 568 -0.42 -9.72 -8.37
N GLN A 569 -1.39 -8.87 -8.72
CA GLN A 569 -2.41 -9.10 -9.74
C GLN A 569 -2.82 -7.77 -10.37
N GLY A 570 -3.24 -7.80 -11.64
CA GLY A 570 -3.72 -6.63 -12.38
C GLY A 570 -2.64 -5.92 -13.18
N MET A 571 -2.93 -4.69 -13.59
CA MET A 571 -2.05 -3.82 -14.38
C MET A 571 -1.27 -2.88 -13.46
N ASN A 572 -0.08 -2.51 -13.90
CA ASN A 572 0.88 -1.71 -13.15
C ASN A 572 0.63 -0.21 -13.26
N ALA A 573 0.09 0.24 -14.40
CA ALA A 573 -0.25 1.65 -14.62
C ALA A 573 -1.51 1.82 -15.48
N ARG A 574 -2.07 3.02 -15.39
CA ARG A 574 -3.21 3.49 -16.18
C ARG A 574 -2.94 4.90 -16.68
N ILE A 575 -3.04 5.10 -17.99
CA ILE A 575 -2.99 6.42 -18.63
C ILE A 575 -4.43 6.88 -18.90
N SER A 576 -4.75 8.11 -18.49
CA SER A 576 -6.03 8.76 -18.80
C SER A 576 -5.97 9.43 -20.18
N LEU A 577 -6.92 9.16 -21.07
CA LEU A 577 -6.99 9.82 -22.39
C LEU A 577 -7.50 11.27 -22.33
N LEU A 578 -7.98 11.73 -21.17
CA LEU A 578 -8.54 13.07 -20.98
C LEU A 578 -7.47 14.12 -20.70
N ASN A 579 -6.40 13.75 -20.00
CA ASN A 579 -5.32 14.64 -19.58
C ASN A 579 -3.92 14.02 -19.71
N TYR A 580 -3.85 12.78 -20.19
CA TYR A 580 -2.64 11.98 -20.38
C TYR A 580 -1.87 11.66 -19.12
N ASP A 581 -2.42 11.91 -17.92
CA ASP A 581 -1.75 11.54 -16.67
C ASP A 581 -1.66 10.02 -16.54
N MET A 582 -0.50 9.54 -16.07
CA MET A 582 -0.20 8.13 -15.83
C MET A 582 -0.21 7.82 -14.33
N GLU A 583 -1.24 7.12 -13.86
CA GLU A 583 -1.28 6.57 -12.50
C GLU A 583 -0.52 5.24 -12.46
N VAL A 584 0.56 5.17 -11.67
CA VAL A 584 1.39 3.97 -11.48
C VAL A 584 1.19 3.45 -10.06
N VAL A 585 0.94 2.15 -9.94
CA VAL A 585 0.76 1.45 -8.64
C VAL A 585 1.91 0.48 -8.38
N GLY A 586 2.11 0.03 -7.13
CA GLY A 586 3.19 -0.90 -6.78
C GLY A 586 4.59 -0.30 -6.72
N VAL A 587 4.72 1.04 -6.67
CA VAL A 587 6.01 1.73 -6.53
C VAL A 587 6.39 1.86 -5.05
N GLN A 588 7.44 1.15 -4.62
CA GLN A 588 7.86 1.13 -3.21
C GLN A 588 8.78 2.29 -2.82
N ILE A 589 9.75 2.60 -3.70
CA ILE A 589 10.78 3.61 -3.47
C ILE A 589 11.13 4.29 -4.79
N ILE A 590 11.37 5.60 -4.72
CA ILE A 590 11.88 6.38 -5.84
C ILE A 590 13.13 7.11 -5.34
N ALA A 591 14.28 6.87 -5.98
CA ALA A 591 15.49 7.64 -5.74
C ALA A 591 15.50 8.86 -6.66
N LEU A 592 15.76 10.04 -6.10
CA LEU A 592 15.88 11.28 -6.89
C LEU A 592 17.31 11.77 -6.99
N SER A 593 18.07 11.66 -5.91
CA SER A 593 19.50 11.98 -5.91
C SER A 593 20.20 11.09 -4.90
N ASP A 594 21.18 10.31 -5.38
CA ASP A 594 22.02 9.51 -4.50
C ASP A 594 23.04 10.39 -3.75
N SER A 595 23.55 11.42 -4.43
CA SER A 595 24.51 12.38 -3.89
C SER A 595 23.93 13.18 -2.73
N GLN A 596 22.70 13.70 -2.91
CA GLN A 596 21.98 14.45 -1.88
C GLN A 596 21.16 13.57 -0.94
N LYS A 597 21.17 12.24 -1.18
CA LYS A 597 20.44 11.23 -0.40
C LYS A 597 18.96 11.58 -0.26
N VAL A 598 18.30 11.84 -1.39
CA VAL A 598 16.87 12.10 -1.46
C VAL A 598 16.13 10.93 -2.05
N ALA A 599 15.22 10.35 -1.26
CA ALA A 599 14.39 9.22 -1.64
C ALA A 599 12.95 9.41 -1.17
N LEU A 600 12.01 8.88 -1.96
CA LEU A 600 10.58 8.95 -1.72
C LEU A 600 10.03 7.57 -1.45
N TYR A 601 9.05 7.51 -0.55
CA TYR A 601 8.33 6.29 -0.17
C TYR A 601 6.84 6.56 -0.24
N PRO A 602 6.18 6.27 -1.38
CA PRO A 602 4.76 6.53 -1.55
C PRO A 602 3.88 5.69 -0.62
N THR A 603 2.95 6.35 0.07
CA THR A 603 1.87 5.74 0.84
C THR A 603 0.88 5.14 -0.15
N GLN A 604 0.48 3.89 0.05
CA GLN A 604 -0.28 3.08 -0.92
C GLN A 604 0.51 2.63 -2.16
N GLN A 605 1.82 2.90 -2.24
CA GLN A 605 2.65 2.54 -3.40
C GLN A 605 2.13 3.13 -4.72
N LYS A 606 1.55 4.34 -4.68
CA LYS A 606 0.97 5.01 -5.84
C LYS A 606 1.71 6.29 -6.20
N VAL A 607 1.82 6.57 -7.49
CA VAL A 607 2.43 7.78 -8.05
C VAL A 607 1.59 8.22 -9.24
N LEU A 608 1.32 9.51 -9.38
CA LEU A 608 0.66 10.07 -10.55
C LEU A 608 1.68 10.87 -11.36
N ILE A 609 2.09 10.35 -12.50
CA ILE A 609 3.06 10.99 -13.40
C ILE A 609 2.31 11.87 -14.40
N HIS A 610 2.81 13.08 -14.57
CA HIS A 610 2.31 14.13 -15.44
C HIS A 610 3.31 14.40 -16.57
N LYS A 611 2.97 15.35 -17.45
CA LYS A 611 3.85 15.81 -18.53
C LYS A 611 5.25 16.18 -18.03
N GLY A 612 6.28 15.75 -18.75
CA GLY A 612 7.67 16.14 -18.50
C GLY A 612 8.25 15.63 -17.18
N LEU A 613 7.85 14.42 -16.75
CA LEU A 613 8.32 13.75 -15.53
C LEU A 613 7.98 14.48 -14.22
N ASN A 614 7.06 15.45 -14.26
CA ASN A 614 6.43 15.96 -13.04
C ASN A 614 5.56 14.85 -12.44
N PHE A 615 5.50 14.72 -11.13
CA PHE A 615 4.63 13.70 -10.52
C PHE A 615 4.14 14.08 -9.13
N ASP A 616 2.95 13.61 -8.81
CA ASP A 616 2.31 13.78 -7.52
C ASP A 616 2.37 12.47 -6.72
N PHE A 617 2.63 12.58 -5.42
CA PHE A 617 2.58 11.42 -4.53
C PHE A 617 2.31 11.80 -3.06
N ASP A 618 1.71 10.89 -2.32
CA ASP A 618 1.57 10.99 -0.87
C ASP A 618 2.59 10.10 -0.18
N GLY A 619 3.22 10.55 0.90
CA GLY A 619 3.99 9.68 1.78
C GLY A 619 5.23 10.28 2.39
N ARG A 620 6.28 9.48 2.49
CA ARG A 620 7.48 9.84 3.22
C ARG A 620 8.58 10.30 2.27
N VAL A 621 9.08 11.51 2.49
CA VAL A 621 10.29 12.04 1.85
C VAL A 621 11.46 11.92 2.83
N GLU A 622 12.53 11.27 2.41
CA GLU A 622 13.81 11.29 3.13
C GLU A 622 14.78 12.19 2.36
N ALA A 623 15.37 13.16 3.06
CA ALA A 623 16.35 14.08 2.51
C ALA A 623 17.48 14.28 3.52
N GLY A 624 18.65 13.72 3.23
CA GLY A 624 19.80 13.78 4.14
C GLY A 624 19.49 13.13 5.50
N ARG A 625 19.45 13.93 6.57
CA ARG A 625 19.12 13.49 7.95
C ARG A 625 17.67 13.72 8.34
N PHE A 626 16.87 14.29 7.44
CA PHE A 626 15.49 14.70 7.67
C PHE A 626 14.52 13.73 7.01
N THR A 627 13.40 13.51 7.67
CA THR A 627 12.29 12.69 7.21
C THR A 627 11.01 13.49 7.35
N PHE A 628 10.34 13.70 6.24
CA PHE A 628 9.05 14.39 6.17
C PHE A 628 7.96 13.35 5.92
N TYR A 629 6.86 13.43 6.65
CA TYR A 629 5.64 12.68 6.39
C TYR A 629 4.63 13.68 5.86
N SER A 630 4.33 13.59 4.57
CA SER A 630 3.60 14.63 3.85
C SER A 630 2.61 14.06 2.83
N ARG A 631 1.62 14.88 2.49
CA ARG A 631 0.54 14.57 1.55
C ARG A 631 0.42 15.69 0.54
N GLU A 632 -0.18 15.37 -0.60
CA GLU A 632 -0.37 16.25 -1.76
C GLU A 632 0.97 16.80 -2.27
N ASN A 633 2.04 16.00 -2.21
CA ASN A 633 3.36 16.43 -2.66
C ASN A 633 3.39 16.49 -4.18
N LYS A 634 3.96 17.56 -4.72
CA LYS A 634 4.11 17.77 -6.16
C LYS A 634 5.57 17.94 -6.51
N PHE A 635 6.10 17.03 -7.30
CA PHE A 635 7.46 17.11 -7.83
C PHE A 635 7.48 17.93 -9.12
N ASN A 636 8.38 18.90 -9.18
CA ASN A 636 8.69 19.61 -10.41
C ASN A 636 10.07 19.19 -10.92
N TYR A 637 10.12 18.49 -12.07
CA TYR A 637 11.38 17.96 -12.61
C TYR A 637 12.30 19.07 -13.14
N ASP A 638 11.75 20.08 -13.80
CA ASP A 638 12.51 21.20 -14.37
C ASP A 638 13.24 22.00 -13.29
N LEU A 639 12.53 22.32 -12.20
CA LEU A 639 13.06 23.04 -11.04
C LEU A 639 13.80 22.14 -10.05
N PHE A 640 13.68 20.82 -10.19
CA PHE A 640 14.25 19.80 -9.30
C PHE A 640 13.90 20.03 -7.82
N GLN A 641 12.62 20.31 -7.56
CA GLN A 641 12.10 20.61 -6.22
C GLN A 641 10.74 19.95 -5.95
N PHE A 642 10.39 19.83 -4.67
CA PHE A 642 9.04 19.48 -4.22
C PHE A 642 8.31 20.68 -3.66
N ASN A 643 7.04 20.78 -4.01
CA ASN A 643 6.05 21.49 -3.21
C ASN A 643 5.37 20.50 -2.26
N MET A 644 5.37 20.82 -0.96
CA MET A 644 4.87 20.00 0.13
C MET A 644 3.85 20.80 0.94
N PRO A 645 2.60 20.94 0.43
CA PRO A 645 1.61 21.83 1.03
C PRO A 645 1.12 21.34 2.41
N ALA A 646 1.14 20.03 2.65
CA ALA A 646 0.73 19.44 3.93
C ALA A 646 1.79 18.45 4.45
N ILE A 647 2.54 18.82 5.48
CA ILE A 647 3.52 17.98 6.16
C ILE A 647 3.02 17.72 7.59
N ASP A 648 2.58 16.49 7.85
CA ASP A 648 2.05 16.06 9.14
C ASP A 648 3.14 16.12 10.23
N SER A 649 4.35 15.64 9.91
CA SER A 649 5.50 15.77 10.81
C SER A 649 6.84 15.75 10.09
N MET A 650 7.77 16.56 10.59
CA MET A 650 9.19 16.50 10.26
C MET A 650 9.97 15.90 11.43
N ARG A 651 10.82 14.93 11.11
CA ARG A 651 11.72 14.26 12.04
C ARG A 651 13.14 14.36 11.52
N PHE A 652 14.11 14.46 12.41
CA PHE A 652 15.51 14.53 12.00
C PHE A 652 16.44 13.94 13.06
N SER A 653 17.66 13.64 12.63
CA SER A 653 18.72 13.13 13.49
C SER A 653 19.90 14.08 13.50
N VAL A 654 20.51 14.26 14.67
CA VAL A 654 21.64 15.17 14.89
C VAL A 654 22.85 14.40 15.39
N PRO A 655 24.09 14.86 15.14
CA PRO A 655 25.27 14.29 15.77
C PRO A 655 25.16 14.33 17.30
N SER A 656 25.57 13.23 17.95
CA SER A 656 25.62 13.12 19.41
C SER A 656 26.43 14.26 20.04
N PHE A 657 25.96 14.77 21.18
CA PHE A 657 26.72 15.74 21.98
C PHE A 657 28.03 15.13 22.51
N ASP A 658 28.00 13.84 22.82
CA ASP A 658 29.13 13.09 23.36
C ASP A 658 29.82 12.27 22.25
N LEU A 659 31.14 12.15 22.35
CA LEU A 659 31.97 11.34 21.45
C LEU A 659 31.80 9.86 21.79
N ALA A 660 31.64 9.02 20.77
CA ALA A 660 31.75 7.58 20.92
C ALA A 660 33.21 7.16 21.17
N VAL A 661 33.39 5.92 21.63
CA VAL A 661 34.70 5.35 21.98
C VAL A 661 35.69 5.36 20.81
N ASP A 662 35.19 5.34 19.57
CA ASP A 662 35.96 5.40 18.32
C ASP A 662 36.26 6.84 17.84
N GLY A 663 35.89 7.85 18.62
CA GLY A 663 36.06 9.27 18.27
C GLY A 663 35.01 9.82 17.31
N THR A 664 33.99 9.03 16.92
CA THR A 664 32.90 9.49 16.05
C THR A 664 31.74 10.10 16.87
N ARG A 665 30.92 10.94 16.23
CA ARG A 665 29.64 11.41 16.81
C ARG A 665 28.50 10.66 16.12
N PRO A 666 27.96 9.58 16.70
CA PRO A 666 26.85 8.86 16.10
C PRO A 666 25.62 9.77 15.96
N LEU A 667 24.77 9.50 14.97
CA LEU A 667 23.53 10.24 14.80
C LEU A 667 22.49 9.77 15.82
N VAL A 668 21.92 10.72 16.57
CA VAL A 668 20.86 10.50 17.55
C VAL A 668 19.59 11.18 17.05
N ARG A 669 18.49 10.44 17.08
CA ARG A 669 17.18 10.94 16.64
C ARG A 669 16.61 11.93 17.65
N VAL A 670 16.15 13.08 17.18
CA VAL A 670 15.43 14.04 18.01
C VAL A 670 14.07 13.47 18.40
N ARG A 671 13.73 13.55 19.69
CA ARG A 671 12.61 12.82 20.31
C ARG A 671 11.24 13.43 20.01
N ASN A 672 11.16 14.75 19.94
CA ASN A 672 9.95 15.46 19.51
C ASN A 672 10.02 15.80 18.02
N THR A 673 8.86 16.10 17.46
CA THR A 673 8.70 16.33 16.03
C THR A 673 8.10 17.71 15.81
N ILE A 674 8.52 18.37 14.75
CA ILE A 674 7.87 19.59 14.30
C ILE A 674 6.66 19.16 13.45
N GLN A 675 5.49 19.68 13.76
CA GLN A 675 4.20 19.30 13.16
C GLN A 675 3.53 20.53 12.54
N ASP A 676 2.47 20.30 11.75
CA ASP A 676 1.68 21.33 11.07
C ASP A 676 2.56 22.21 10.15
N ILE A 677 3.45 21.56 9.37
CA ILE A 677 4.39 22.26 8.48
C ILE A 677 3.81 22.28 7.06
N SER A 678 4.13 23.32 6.31
CA SER A 678 4.04 23.36 4.86
C SER A 678 5.31 23.98 4.30
N GLY A 679 5.69 23.66 3.07
CA GLY A 679 6.91 24.23 2.49
C GLY A 679 7.33 23.62 1.17
N GLU A 680 8.56 23.94 0.80
CA GLU A 680 9.20 23.44 -0.41
C GLU A 680 10.54 22.79 -0.06
N LEU A 681 10.85 21.66 -0.70
CA LEU A 681 12.14 20.99 -0.61
C LEU A 681 12.88 21.13 -1.93
N TRP A 682 13.99 21.84 -1.91
CA TRP A 682 14.86 22.04 -3.05
C TRP A 682 15.97 20.98 -2.97
N ILE A 683 16.01 20.06 -3.93
CA ILE A 683 16.87 18.86 -3.84
C ILE A 683 18.31 19.22 -4.22
N ASP A 684 18.47 19.90 -5.34
CA ASP A 684 19.71 20.44 -5.87
C ASP A 684 19.37 21.60 -6.82
N TYR A 685 20.38 22.20 -7.46
CA TYR A 685 20.16 23.18 -8.51
C TYR A 685 19.47 22.53 -9.74
N PRO A 686 18.54 23.23 -10.44
CA PRO A 686 17.78 22.71 -11.58
C PRO A 686 18.60 21.98 -12.67
N THR A 687 19.82 22.45 -12.94
CA THR A 687 20.74 21.89 -13.95
C THR A 687 21.87 21.05 -13.32
N ASN A 688 21.66 20.53 -12.11
CA ASN A 688 22.64 19.75 -11.35
C ASN A 688 21.98 18.57 -10.62
N LYS A 689 21.06 17.87 -11.28
CA LYS A 689 20.31 16.72 -10.74
C LYS A 689 21.22 15.58 -10.27
N SER A 690 22.35 15.41 -10.95
CA SER A 690 23.41 14.44 -10.63
C SER A 690 24.37 14.90 -9.52
N SER A 691 24.30 16.17 -9.12
CA SER A 691 25.23 16.81 -8.19
C SER A 691 26.70 16.77 -8.65
N TYR A 692 26.96 16.78 -9.96
CA TYR A 692 28.33 16.79 -10.50
C TYR A 692 29.07 18.09 -10.16
N LEU A 693 28.35 19.20 -10.02
CA LEU A 693 28.82 20.42 -9.37
C LEU A 693 28.48 20.37 -7.88
N ARG A 694 29.44 20.77 -7.04
CA ARG A 694 29.27 20.68 -5.59
C ARG A 694 28.65 21.95 -5.02
N TYR A 695 27.40 21.85 -4.58
CA TYR A 695 26.68 22.88 -3.81
C TYR A 695 26.38 22.37 -2.39
N PRO A 696 27.22 22.69 -1.39
CA PRO A 696 27.06 22.17 -0.02
C PRO A 696 25.78 22.58 0.69
N GLU A 697 25.12 23.65 0.23
CA GLU A 697 23.87 24.18 0.78
C GLU A 697 22.65 23.30 0.48
N TYR A 698 22.71 22.41 -0.52
CA TYR A 698 21.61 21.50 -0.85
C TYR A 698 21.69 20.18 -0.08
N PRO A 699 20.55 19.50 0.21
CA PRO A 699 19.17 19.97 0.00
C PRO A 699 18.81 21.14 0.92
N ILE A 700 17.84 21.96 0.50
CA ILE A 700 17.29 23.09 1.26
C ILE A 700 15.80 22.87 1.50
N PHE A 701 15.35 22.97 2.75
CA PHE A 701 13.92 22.99 3.09
C PHE A 701 13.49 24.39 3.50
N LYS A 702 12.48 24.94 2.82
CA LYS A 702 11.88 26.24 3.11
C LYS A 702 10.47 26.05 3.61
N SER A 703 10.23 26.38 4.87
CA SER A 703 8.88 26.36 5.45
C SER A 703 8.10 27.60 4.99
N ALA A 704 6.88 27.39 4.50
CA ALA A 704 6.00 28.45 4.00
C ALA A 704 5.07 29.03 5.07
N ALA A 705 4.76 28.26 6.12
CA ALA A 705 3.84 28.64 7.18
C ALA A 705 4.42 28.32 8.58
N PRO A 706 3.91 28.96 9.65
CA PRO A 706 4.31 28.63 11.01
C PRO A 706 4.03 27.16 11.34
N ALA A 707 4.94 26.54 12.08
CA ALA A 707 4.84 25.15 12.51
C ALA A 707 4.71 25.05 14.03
N LYS A 708 4.45 23.85 14.57
CA LYS A 708 4.27 23.66 16.01
C LYS A 708 5.12 22.53 16.59
N ILE A 709 5.55 22.72 17.83
CA ILE A 709 6.19 21.69 18.66
C ILE A 709 5.32 21.47 19.88
N TYR A 710 4.91 20.22 20.08
CA TYR A 710 4.06 19.79 21.18
C TYR A 710 4.86 19.01 22.23
N TYR A 711 4.43 19.13 23.50
CA TYR A 711 5.06 18.49 24.68
C TYR A 711 4.08 17.60 25.45
N ASP A 712 3.00 17.18 24.78
CA ASP A 712 1.85 16.40 25.28
C ASP A 712 2.19 14.98 25.72
N ARG A 713 3.44 14.53 25.58
CA ARG A 713 3.89 13.23 26.07
C ARG A 713 4.51 13.31 27.46
N ALA A 714 4.92 14.49 27.91
CA ALA A 714 5.54 14.65 29.22
C ALA A 714 4.50 14.46 30.34
N TYR A 715 4.91 13.84 31.45
CA TYR A 715 4.07 13.56 32.63
C TYR A 715 2.71 12.89 32.34
N GLY A 716 2.63 12.05 31.30
CA GLY A 716 1.39 11.35 30.96
C GLY A 716 0.31 12.23 30.32
N GLY A 717 0.69 13.36 29.72
CA GLY A 717 -0.24 14.20 28.94
C GLY A 717 -0.87 15.35 29.70
N VAL A 718 -0.25 15.79 30.80
CA VAL A 718 -0.70 16.96 31.57
C VAL A 718 -0.65 18.26 30.75
N TYR A 719 0.24 18.34 29.75
CA TYR A 719 0.32 19.48 28.83
C TYR A 719 -0.58 19.27 27.61
N GLU A 720 -1.72 19.95 27.56
CA GLU A 720 -2.64 19.84 26.43
C GLU A 720 -2.12 20.57 25.17
N ARG A 721 -2.28 19.95 23.99
CA ARG A 721 -1.84 20.54 22.71
C ARG A 721 -2.53 21.87 22.37
N SER A 722 -3.72 22.09 22.91
CA SER A 722 -4.55 23.28 22.64
C SER A 722 -3.95 24.56 23.21
N ASN A 723 -3.19 24.47 24.31
CA ASN A 723 -2.71 25.63 25.07
C ASN A 723 -1.26 25.52 25.56
N PHE A 724 -0.57 24.39 25.34
CA PHE A 724 0.84 24.21 25.68
C PHE A 724 1.65 23.72 24.46
N TYR A 725 2.34 24.64 23.80
CA TYR A 725 3.12 24.37 22.59
C TYR A 725 4.09 25.51 22.30
N VAL A 726 5.06 25.27 21.40
CA VAL A 726 5.81 26.35 20.77
C VAL A 726 5.34 26.52 19.33
N ASN A 727 4.96 27.74 18.97
CA ASN A 727 4.66 28.14 17.60
C ASN A 727 5.95 28.62 16.93
N ILE A 728 6.47 27.86 15.99
CA ILE A 728 7.70 28.12 15.25
C ILE A 728 7.38 28.99 14.03
N ASP A 729 8.16 30.05 13.83
CA ASP A 729 8.02 30.91 12.65
C ASP A 729 8.49 30.18 11.38
N PRO A 730 8.08 30.61 10.18
CA PRO A 730 8.65 30.10 8.93
C PRO A 730 10.19 30.14 8.96
N PHE A 731 10.81 29.00 8.65
CA PHE A 731 12.25 28.80 8.74
C PHE A 731 12.80 28.21 7.44
N THR A 732 14.10 28.38 7.22
CA THR A 732 14.85 27.73 6.14
C THR A 732 15.98 26.92 6.76
N ILE A 733 16.09 25.66 6.37
CA ILE A 733 17.21 24.79 6.72
C ILE A 733 17.97 24.50 5.43
N ASP A 734 19.25 24.82 5.39
CA ASP A 734 20.17 24.40 4.35
C ASP A 734 20.99 23.19 4.81
N SER A 735 21.65 22.55 3.85
CA SER A 735 22.58 21.45 4.07
C SER A 735 21.98 20.30 4.89
N LEU A 736 20.77 19.86 4.53
CA LEU A 736 20.01 18.84 5.27
C LEU A 736 20.78 17.51 5.50
N ASP A 737 21.84 17.25 4.73
CA ASP A 737 22.72 16.09 4.83
C ASP A 737 23.82 16.24 5.90
N ASN A 738 24.24 17.47 6.19
CA ASN A 738 25.43 17.77 6.99
C ASN A 738 25.23 18.79 8.13
N THR A 739 24.02 19.32 8.33
CA THR A 739 23.71 20.32 9.37
C THR A 739 24.27 19.94 10.75
N SER A 740 24.90 20.91 11.43
CA SER A 740 25.39 20.73 12.80
C SER A 740 24.26 20.85 13.82
N THR A 741 24.39 20.16 14.96
CA THR A 741 23.39 20.23 16.05
C THR A 741 23.20 21.65 16.58
N GLU A 742 24.28 22.45 16.60
CA GLU A 742 24.29 23.82 17.11
C GLU A 742 23.70 24.84 16.11
N GLY A 743 23.75 24.54 14.81
CA GLY A 743 23.17 25.39 13.76
C GLY A 743 21.64 25.33 13.67
N LEU A 744 21.00 24.34 14.29
CA LEU A 744 19.55 24.18 14.28
C LEU A 744 18.89 25.00 15.38
N VAL A 745 18.58 26.26 15.05
CA VAL A 745 17.86 27.21 15.91
C VAL A 745 16.55 27.60 15.23
N PHE A 746 15.43 27.40 15.93
CA PHE A 746 14.10 27.76 15.45
C PHE A 746 13.52 28.88 16.31
N GLY A 747 13.32 30.06 15.73
CA GLY A 747 12.63 31.16 16.41
C GLY A 747 11.13 30.88 16.52
N GLY A 748 10.54 31.15 17.68
CA GLY A 748 9.11 30.93 17.87
C GLY A 748 8.53 31.63 19.09
N SER A 749 7.24 31.39 19.33
CA SER A 749 6.48 31.90 20.47
C SER A 749 6.03 30.74 21.35
N PHE A 750 6.47 30.71 22.60
CA PHE A 750 6.11 29.72 23.59
C PHE A 750 4.79 30.07 24.27
N VAL A 751 3.82 29.16 24.17
CA VAL A 751 2.53 29.20 24.85
C VAL A 751 2.54 28.11 25.93
N SER A 752 2.26 28.49 27.18
CA SER A 752 2.53 27.65 28.35
C SER A 752 1.30 27.43 29.25
N ALA A 753 0.10 27.35 28.68
CA ALA A 753 -1.16 27.15 29.40
C ALA A 753 -1.33 28.17 30.57
N ASP A 754 -1.08 29.44 30.29
CA ASP A 754 -1.12 30.57 31.24
C ASP A 754 -0.14 30.50 32.43
N ILE A 755 0.78 29.53 32.45
CA ILE A 755 1.89 29.49 33.41
C ILE A 755 2.74 30.75 33.24
N PHE A 756 3.18 31.05 32.02
CA PHE A 756 3.84 32.31 31.67
C PHE A 756 3.09 33.02 30.54
N PRO A 757 3.13 34.36 30.47
CA PRO A 757 2.71 35.10 29.28
C PRO A 757 3.44 34.57 28.04
N VAL A 758 2.81 34.66 26.87
CA VAL A 758 3.43 34.22 25.61
C VAL A 758 4.77 34.93 25.43
N LYS A 759 5.86 34.16 25.27
CA LYS A 759 7.23 34.68 25.14
C LYS A 759 7.87 34.19 23.86
N ARG A 760 8.66 35.06 23.24
CA ARG A 760 9.55 34.70 22.12
C ARG A 760 10.70 33.87 22.65
N GLN A 761 11.02 32.78 21.95
CA GLN A 761 12.03 31.81 22.34
C GLN A 761 12.81 31.30 21.13
N ASP A 762 14.10 31.05 21.35
CA ASP A 762 14.97 30.33 20.43
C ASP A 762 14.97 28.84 20.80
N ILE A 763 14.32 28.03 19.98
CA ILE A 763 14.23 26.59 20.21
C ILE A 763 15.44 25.90 19.63
N ARG A 764 16.11 25.11 20.46
CA ARG A 764 17.33 24.35 20.14
C ARG A 764 17.18 22.90 20.62
N VAL A 765 18.02 22.01 20.09
CA VAL A 765 18.12 20.64 20.60
C VAL A 765 18.77 20.67 21.99
N GLN A 766 18.06 20.15 23.00
CA GLN A 766 18.51 20.04 24.39
C GLN A 766 19.33 18.76 24.59
N ARG A 767 20.02 18.63 25.74
CA ARG A 767 20.86 17.46 26.10
C ARG A 767 20.12 16.12 26.09
N ASP A 768 18.81 16.12 26.28
CA ASP A 768 17.95 14.93 26.19
C ASP A 768 17.50 14.60 24.76
N TYR A 769 18.06 15.29 23.77
CA TYR A 769 17.73 15.22 22.34
C TYR A 769 16.25 15.56 22.06
N SER A 770 15.68 16.51 22.79
CA SER A 770 14.38 17.12 22.47
C SER A 770 14.54 18.60 22.12
N LEU A 771 13.67 19.13 21.27
CA LEU A 771 13.55 20.55 20.97
C LEU A 771 12.96 21.28 22.18
N GLY A 772 13.60 22.35 22.61
CA GLY A 772 13.13 23.21 23.67
C GLY A 772 14.06 24.40 23.85
N PHE A 773 14.05 25.02 25.02
CA PHE A 773 14.89 26.19 25.27
C PHE A 773 15.39 26.20 26.72
N THR A 774 16.38 27.03 26.95
CA THR A 774 16.92 27.33 28.28
C THR A 774 17.20 28.83 28.33
N GLU A 775 16.51 29.56 29.20
CA GLU A 775 16.63 31.02 29.33
C GLU A 775 16.69 31.43 30.81
N GLU A 776 17.54 32.41 31.13
CA GLU A 776 17.58 33.05 32.45
C GLU A 776 16.48 34.11 32.54
N THR A 777 15.71 34.13 33.63
CA THR A 777 14.58 35.05 33.78
C THR A 777 14.99 36.51 33.95
N GLY A 778 16.27 36.78 34.23
CA GLY A 778 16.77 38.09 34.63
C GLY A 778 16.37 38.47 36.08
N PRO A 779 16.82 39.64 36.57
CA PRO A 779 16.58 40.08 37.95
C PRO A 779 15.10 40.36 38.24
N GLU A 780 14.34 40.79 37.24
CA GLU A 780 12.90 41.04 37.36
C GLU A 780 12.04 39.77 37.33
N GLY A 781 12.63 38.61 37.04
CA GLY A 781 12.01 37.29 36.89
C GLY A 781 10.79 37.23 35.96
N TRP A 782 10.17 36.06 35.83
CA TRP A 782 8.98 35.85 35.01
C TRP A 782 7.72 35.76 35.85
N ARG A 783 6.70 36.57 35.51
CA ARG A 783 5.38 36.47 36.14
C ARG A 783 4.76 35.11 35.82
N ALA A 784 4.35 34.39 36.84
CA ALA A 784 3.83 33.03 36.74
C ALA A 784 2.33 32.95 37.11
N TYR A 785 1.59 32.04 36.49
CA TYR A 785 0.18 31.71 36.73
C TYR A 785 -0.73 32.93 36.75
N GLN A 786 -0.86 33.60 35.61
CA GLN A 786 -1.64 34.84 35.44
C GLN A 786 -1.28 35.95 36.46
N GLY A 787 -0.02 35.96 36.93
CA GLY A 787 0.47 36.95 37.88
C GLY A 787 0.23 36.62 39.36
N ALA A 788 -0.22 35.40 39.68
CA ALA A 788 -0.33 34.94 41.07
C ALA A 788 1.02 34.91 41.79
N GLY A 789 2.10 34.62 41.06
CA GLY A 789 3.46 34.64 41.60
C GLY A 789 4.51 34.90 40.52
N LYS A 790 5.75 34.52 40.81
CA LYS A 790 6.91 34.81 39.97
C LYS A 790 7.92 33.65 40.03
N ALA A 791 8.54 33.35 38.88
CA ALA A 791 9.69 32.46 38.77
C ALA A 791 10.97 33.28 38.56
N GLU A 792 12.03 32.98 39.30
CA GLU A 792 13.35 33.62 39.24
C GLU A 792 14.42 32.53 39.04
N GLY A 793 15.35 32.73 38.11
CA GLY A 793 16.42 31.77 37.81
C GLY A 793 16.36 31.29 36.37
N LYS A 794 16.57 30.00 36.15
CA LYS A 794 16.76 29.41 34.83
C LYS A 794 15.55 28.56 34.41
N VAL A 795 14.80 29.03 33.41
CA VAL A 795 13.64 28.31 32.86
C VAL A 795 14.10 27.40 31.73
N GLN A 796 13.67 26.14 31.78
CA GLN A 796 14.05 25.10 30.84
C GLN A 796 12.80 24.39 30.33
N LEU A 797 12.71 24.21 29.02
CA LEU A 797 11.69 23.39 28.38
C LEU A 797 12.38 22.25 27.63
N SER A 798 11.94 21.02 27.87
CA SER A 798 12.35 19.84 27.10
C SER A 798 11.25 18.76 27.17
N ILE A 799 11.49 17.55 26.68
CA ILE A 799 10.55 16.44 26.86
C ILE A 799 10.38 16.01 28.33
N ALA A 800 11.27 16.49 29.22
CA ALA A 800 11.11 16.38 30.67
C ALA A 800 10.10 17.39 31.26
N GLY A 801 9.47 18.22 30.42
CA GLY A 801 8.48 19.24 30.79
C GLY A 801 9.09 20.63 31.02
N LEU A 802 8.27 21.53 31.55
CA LEU A 802 8.66 22.89 31.90
C LEU A 802 9.24 22.91 33.31
N ARG A 803 10.52 23.28 33.43
CA ARG A 803 11.27 23.28 34.68
C ARG A 803 11.89 24.64 34.98
N VAL A 804 12.07 24.93 36.26
CA VAL A 804 12.78 26.11 36.75
C VAL A 804 13.83 25.68 37.76
N ASP A 805 15.07 26.05 37.51
CA ASP A 805 16.17 25.97 38.48
C ASP A 805 16.32 27.36 39.12
N GLY A 806 15.94 27.48 40.39
CA GLY A 806 15.90 28.76 41.09
C GLY A 806 14.72 28.89 42.05
N ASP A 807 14.11 30.07 42.07
CA ASP A 807 13.12 30.48 43.06
C ASP A 807 11.71 30.63 42.48
N LEU A 808 10.72 30.15 43.21
CA LEU A 808 9.31 30.45 43.02
C LEU A 808 8.82 31.32 44.18
N VAL A 809 8.26 32.49 43.85
CA VAL A 809 7.79 33.49 44.80
C VAL A 809 6.28 33.64 44.71
N TYR A 810 5.60 33.44 45.83
CA TYR A 810 4.15 33.63 45.98
C TYR A 810 3.86 34.42 47.26
N LEU A 811 3.44 35.68 47.10
CA LEU A 811 3.20 36.61 48.21
C LEU A 811 4.41 36.69 49.17
N GLN A 812 4.26 36.23 50.41
CA GLN A 812 5.31 36.21 51.45
C GLN A 812 6.16 34.93 51.46
N SER A 813 5.81 33.96 50.62
CA SER A 813 6.49 32.66 50.52
C SER A 813 7.46 32.63 49.33
N ARG A 814 8.64 32.06 49.54
CA ARG A 814 9.67 31.81 48.54
C ARG A 814 10.16 30.37 48.70
N GLY A 815 10.11 29.60 47.61
CA GLY A 815 10.73 28.29 47.53
C GLY A 815 11.90 28.31 46.57
N HIS A 816 13.05 27.79 46.99
CA HIS A 816 14.25 27.63 46.16
C HIS A 816 14.50 26.13 45.89
N SER A 817 14.69 25.76 44.63
CA SER A 817 14.97 24.37 44.22
C SER A 817 15.83 24.34 42.96
N SER A 818 16.71 23.35 42.86
CA SER A 818 17.41 23.05 41.61
C SER A 818 16.48 22.56 40.50
N GLU A 819 15.29 22.08 40.87
CA GLU A 819 14.29 21.61 39.92
C GLU A 819 12.86 21.79 40.45
N PHE A 820 12.23 22.90 40.08
CA PHE A 820 10.78 23.03 40.09
C PHE A 820 10.20 22.55 38.77
N VAL A 821 9.23 21.66 38.81
CA VAL A 821 8.40 21.28 37.65
C VAL A 821 7.11 22.10 37.68
N LEU A 822 6.82 22.79 36.59
CA LEU A 822 5.63 23.63 36.42
C LEU A 822 4.57 22.91 35.59
N PHE A 823 3.40 22.70 36.17
CA PHE A 823 2.22 22.16 35.51
C PHE A 823 1.20 23.28 35.27
N PRO A 824 0.23 23.12 34.36
CA PRO A 824 -0.78 24.15 34.11
C PRO A 824 -1.53 24.60 35.37
N ASP A 825 -1.74 23.71 36.35
CA ASP A 825 -2.51 23.95 37.58
C ASP A 825 -1.67 24.12 38.86
N SER A 826 -0.39 23.77 38.82
CA SER A 826 0.44 23.58 40.02
C SER A 826 1.94 23.59 39.75
N ALA A 827 2.75 23.95 40.75
CA ALA A 827 4.21 23.80 40.70
C ALA A 827 4.70 22.89 41.82
N ARG A 828 5.69 22.04 41.53
CA ARG A 828 6.27 21.10 42.51
C ARG A 828 7.78 21.15 42.49
N GLY A 829 8.41 21.06 43.66
CA GLY A 829 9.86 20.99 43.78
C GLY A 829 10.31 20.56 45.17
N GLN A 830 11.59 20.33 45.34
CA GLN A 830 12.21 20.03 46.63
C GLN A 830 13.42 20.93 46.85
N GLY A 831 13.53 21.51 48.04
CA GLY A 831 14.65 22.38 48.37
C GLY A 831 14.35 23.24 49.59
N GLN A 832 14.74 24.51 49.54
CA GLN A 832 14.61 25.43 50.67
C GLN A 832 13.28 26.17 50.59
N TYR A 833 12.58 26.29 51.72
CA TYR A 833 11.35 27.06 51.83
C TYR A 833 11.55 28.19 52.85
N ALA A 834 11.12 29.39 52.49
CA ALA A 834 11.13 30.56 53.36
C ALA A 834 9.77 31.28 53.30
N LEU A 835 9.20 31.56 54.46
CA LEU A 835 7.98 32.35 54.62
C LEU A 835 8.30 33.55 55.50
N THR A 836 8.03 34.75 55.00
CA THR A 836 8.19 36.00 55.74
C THR A 836 7.02 36.20 56.70
N ALA A 837 7.30 36.64 57.93
CA ALA A 837 6.26 36.89 58.93
C ALA A 837 5.34 38.05 58.53
N VAL A 838 4.05 37.93 58.85
CA VAL A 838 3.08 39.02 58.74
C VAL A 838 2.58 39.36 60.14
N PRO A 839 2.76 40.60 60.63
CA PRO A 839 2.30 40.98 61.95
C PRO A 839 0.78 40.99 62.02
N GLY A 840 0.23 40.85 63.22
CA GLY A 840 -1.21 40.87 63.46
C GLY A 840 -1.55 41.33 64.88
N PRO A 841 -2.85 41.54 65.18
CA PRO A 841 -3.30 41.87 66.52
C PRO A 841 -2.91 40.75 67.52
N PRO A 842 -2.83 41.05 68.82
CA PRO A 842 -2.48 40.08 69.85
C PRO A 842 -3.32 38.78 69.83
N LYS A 843 -4.54 38.84 69.27
CA LYS A 843 -5.40 37.69 69.02
C LYS A 843 -6.03 37.78 67.63
N GLY A 844 -5.93 36.70 66.85
CA GLY A 844 -6.73 36.49 65.63
C GLY A 844 -6.20 37.04 64.29
N GLY A 845 -4.92 37.40 64.14
CA GLY A 845 -4.39 37.77 62.82
C GLY A 845 -2.87 37.67 62.67
N GLY A 846 -2.42 37.77 61.42
CA GLY A 846 -1.01 37.57 61.03
C GLY A 846 -0.58 36.11 61.13
N HIS A 847 0.66 35.83 60.73
CA HIS A 847 1.29 34.52 60.83
C HIS A 847 2.81 34.65 61.07
N PRO A 848 3.46 33.66 61.69
CA PRO A 848 4.90 33.71 61.92
C PRO A 848 5.69 33.50 60.61
N SER A 849 7.00 33.71 60.69
CA SER A 849 7.92 33.22 59.65
C SER A 849 8.09 31.70 59.75
N ALA A 850 8.43 31.05 58.64
CA ALA A 850 8.77 29.63 58.60
C ALA A 850 9.89 29.37 57.60
N ASN A 851 11.00 28.76 58.06
CA ASN A 851 12.16 28.46 57.23
C ASN A 851 12.48 26.96 57.29
N GLY A 852 12.59 26.30 56.14
CA GLY A 852 12.99 24.89 56.01
C GLY A 852 14.14 24.77 55.02
N SER A 853 15.21 24.09 55.43
CA SER A 853 16.40 23.83 54.59
C SER A 853 16.17 22.72 53.56
N ASP A 854 15.26 21.78 53.86
CA ASP A 854 14.90 20.65 53.00
C ASP A 854 13.40 20.33 53.15
N ALA A 855 12.63 20.82 52.19
CA ALA A 855 11.19 20.71 52.14
C ALA A 855 10.71 20.30 50.75
N SER A 856 9.72 19.40 50.70
CA SER A 856 8.94 19.14 49.51
C SER A 856 7.85 20.21 49.39
N MET A 857 7.82 20.91 48.27
CA MET A 857 6.95 22.06 48.02
C MET A 857 5.96 21.74 46.90
N HIS A 858 4.70 22.12 47.12
CA HIS A 858 3.63 22.02 46.14
C HIS A 858 2.78 23.29 46.20
N TRP A 859 2.90 24.10 45.16
CA TRP A 859 2.16 25.35 45.02
C TRP A 859 0.94 25.15 44.12
N LEU A 860 -0.23 25.54 44.63
CA LEU A 860 -1.52 25.53 43.95
C LEU A 860 -1.99 26.99 43.75
N PRO A 861 -1.52 27.67 42.69
CA PRO A 861 -1.74 29.12 42.49
C PRO A 861 -3.22 29.49 42.42
N TYR A 862 -4.03 28.73 41.66
CA TYR A 862 -5.47 29.02 41.51
C TYR A 862 -6.29 28.73 42.77
N GLN A 863 -5.81 27.84 43.64
CA GLN A 863 -6.40 27.58 44.96
C GLN A 863 -5.79 28.49 46.05
N LYS A 864 -4.90 29.42 45.66
CA LYS A 864 -4.20 30.35 46.56
C LYS A 864 -3.48 29.66 47.73
N THR A 865 -3.00 28.43 47.52
CA THR A 865 -2.49 27.57 48.58
C THR A 865 -1.07 27.11 48.27
N TRP A 866 -0.18 27.15 49.26
CA TRP A 866 1.18 26.60 49.17
C TRP A 866 1.39 25.56 50.27
N TRP A 867 1.73 24.33 49.87
CA TRP A 867 2.09 23.26 50.80
C TRP A 867 3.59 23.09 50.86
N SER A 868 4.13 23.03 52.07
CA SER A 868 5.53 22.73 52.34
C SER A 868 5.60 21.61 53.38
N GLN A 869 6.21 20.48 53.02
CA GLN A 869 6.39 19.33 53.89
C GLN A 869 7.86 19.23 54.31
N SER A 870 8.13 19.22 55.61
CA SER A 870 9.48 19.01 56.14
C SER A 870 9.95 17.60 55.82
N LEU A 871 11.20 17.46 55.38
CA LEU A 871 11.83 16.17 55.09
C LEU A 871 12.86 15.83 56.16
N SER A 872 14.15 16.12 55.93
CA SER A 872 15.23 15.78 56.86
C SER A 872 15.29 16.67 58.11
N GLN A 873 14.79 17.91 58.03
CA GLN A 873 14.83 18.89 59.12
C GLN A 873 13.46 19.57 59.32
N PRO A 874 13.08 19.89 60.57
CA PRO A 874 11.86 20.64 60.85
C PRO A 874 11.96 22.09 60.34
N PHE A 875 10.80 22.72 60.11
CA PHE A 875 10.76 24.15 59.85
C PHE A 875 11.08 24.93 61.13
N ALA A 876 11.99 25.90 61.04
CA ALA A 876 12.21 26.89 62.08
C ALA A 876 11.16 27.99 61.97
N THR A 877 10.36 28.18 63.02
CA THR A 877 9.26 29.14 63.08
C THR A 877 9.38 30.01 64.33
N TYR A 878 8.78 31.21 64.31
CA TYR A 878 8.83 32.21 65.38
C TYR A 878 10.26 32.64 65.79
N PRO A 879 10.80 33.75 65.23
CA PRO A 879 12.19 34.13 65.45
C PRO A 879 12.49 34.56 66.90
N GLU A 880 11.53 35.18 67.59
CA GLU A 880 11.69 35.62 68.99
C GLU A 880 11.58 34.46 69.99
N ARG A 881 10.96 33.35 69.58
CA ARG A 881 10.68 32.19 70.41
C ARG A 881 10.80 30.92 69.55
N PRO A 882 12.02 30.38 69.38
CA PRO A 882 12.28 29.34 68.40
C PRO A 882 11.36 28.14 68.58
N MET A 883 10.60 27.83 67.53
CA MET A 883 9.72 26.67 67.47
C MET A 883 10.05 25.82 66.25
N ALA A 884 10.27 24.53 66.48
CA ALA A 884 10.49 23.55 65.42
C ALA A 884 9.16 22.91 65.01
N ALA A 885 8.79 23.03 63.74
CA ALA A 885 7.59 22.43 63.17
C ALA A 885 7.95 21.27 62.24
N THR A 886 7.62 20.04 62.65
CA THR A 886 7.78 18.83 61.84
C THR A 886 6.43 18.44 61.25
N GLY A 887 6.35 18.32 59.93
CA GLY A 887 5.14 17.94 59.22
C GLY A 887 4.88 18.84 58.02
N ARG A 888 3.60 19.12 57.75
CA ARG A 888 3.17 19.95 56.63
C ARG A 888 2.74 21.33 57.12
N LEU A 889 3.29 22.36 56.51
CA LEU A 889 2.78 23.72 56.56
C LEU A 889 1.88 23.98 55.34
N THR A 890 0.72 24.56 55.58
CA THR A 890 -0.22 25.04 54.56
C THR A 890 -0.31 26.55 54.69
N TYR A 891 0.26 27.25 53.73
CA TYR A 891 0.22 28.70 53.65
C TYR A 891 -0.90 29.16 52.70
N GLN A 892 -1.73 30.07 53.18
CA GLN A 892 -2.75 30.80 52.43
C GLN A 892 -2.60 32.30 52.73
N PRO A 893 -3.13 33.22 51.91
CA PRO A 893 -2.98 34.65 52.15
C PRO A 893 -3.43 35.06 53.56
N GLY A 894 -2.46 35.41 54.41
CA GLY A 894 -2.70 35.81 55.80
C GLY A 894 -2.91 34.67 56.81
N SER A 895 -2.76 33.40 56.43
CA SER A 895 -2.96 32.24 57.30
C SER A 895 -1.86 31.19 57.13
N LEU A 896 -1.43 30.58 58.24
CA LEU A 896 -0.51 29.46 58.27
C LEU A 896 -1.08 28.36 59.15
N GLU A 897 -1.23 27.17 58.59
CA GLU A 897 -1.68 25.98 59.31
C GLU A 897 -0.60 24.90 59.30
N GLY A 898 -0.29 24.35 60.47
CA GLY A 898 0.59 23.20 60.65
C GLY A 898 -0.21 21.91 60.84
N ARG A 899 0.24 20.84 60.17
CA ARG A 899 -0.19 19.46 60.41
C ARG A 899 1.04 18.65 60.80
N GLY A 900 1.06 18.15 62.03
CA GLY A 900 2.20 17.42 62.60
C GLY A 900 2.55 17.91 64.00
N LEU A 901 3.84 17.91 64.32
CA LEU A 901 4.40 18.19 65.63
C LEU A 901 5.02 19.59 65.68
N LEU A 902 4.61 20.41 66.64
CA LEU A 902 5.24 21.69 66.99
C LEU A 902 5.98 21.55 68.33
N ALA A 903 7.28 21.78 68.36
CA ALA A 903 8.10 21.71 69.56
C ALA A 903 8.63 23.11 69.96
N PHE A 904 8.29 23.58 71.16
CA PHE A 904 8.64 24.89 71.71
C PHE A 904 8.65 24.87 73.24
N ASP A 905 9.57 25.59 73.88
CA ASP A 905 9.68 25.72 75.37
C ASP A 905 9.53 24.41 76.13
N GLU A 906 10.29 23.40 75.67
CA GLU A 906 10.26 22.06 76.26
C GLU A 906 8.87 21.40 76.26
N ALA A 907 7.96 21.89 75.41
CA ALA A 907 6.65 21.37 75.15
C ALA A 907 6.50 20.92 73.69
N GLU A 908 5.57 20.00 73.48
CA GLU A 908 5.21 19.48 72.18
C GLU A 908 3.70 19.51 72.02
N LEU A 909 3.26 20.00 70.86
CA LEU A 909 1.87 20.06 70.44
C LEU A 909 1.73 19.34 69.10
N GLU A 910 1.04 18.19 69.08
CA GLU A 910 0.84 17.38 67.88
C GLU A 910 -0.63 17.40 67.45
N GLY A 911 -0.91 17.71 66.18
CA GLY A 911 -2.28 17.87 65.71
C GLY A 911 -2.46 17.80 64.20
N GLY A 912 -3.70 17.52 63.78
CA GLY A 912 -4.08 17.48 62.37
C GLY A 912 -4.24 18.87 61.74
N VAL A 913 -4.67 19.84 62.55
CA VAL A 913 -4.87 21.26 62.16
C VAL A 913 -4.44 22.12 63.35
N ILE A 914 -3.30 22.79 63.24
CA ILE A 914 -2.81 23.76 64.21
C ILE A 914 -2.66 25.10 63.49
N ARG A 915 -3.48 26.08 63.84
CA ARG A 915 -3.39 27.43 63.29
C ARG A 915 -2.28 28.20 63.98
N MET A 916 -1.39 28.76 63.17
CA MET A 916 -0.19 29.46 63.60
C MET A 916 -0.35 30.95 63.30
N TYR A 917 -0.66 31.74 64.33
CA TYR A 917 -0.80 33.18 64.23
C TYR A 917 0.48 33.90 64.65
N ALA A 918 0.60 35.21 64.43
CA ALA A 918 1.85 35.93 64.74
C ALA A 918 2.34 35.77 66.20
N GLN A 919 1.44 35.66 67.18
CA GLN A 919 1.76 35.62 68.61
C GLN A 919 1.01 34.53 69.40
N TRP A 920 0.29 33.62 68.74
CA TRP A 920 -0.45 32.55 69.42
C TRP A 920 -0.72 31.35 68.51
N LEU A 921 -1.03 30.21 69.13
CA LEU A 921 -1.39 28.95 68.47
C LEU A 921 -2.80 28.54 68.87
N GLU A 922 -3.53 27.93 67.94
CA GLU A 922 -4.84 27.35 68.19
C GLU A 922 -4.97 25.98 67.52
N SER A 923 -5.51 25.00 68.24
CA SER A 923 -5.96 23.75 67.63
C SER A 923 -7.27 23.28 68.26
N GLY A 924 -8.21 22.86 67.43
CA GLY A 924 -9.45 22.23 67.90
C GLY A 924 -9.28 20.80 68.37
N LYS A 925 -8.13 20.15 68.10
CA LYS A 925 -7.77 18.82 68.57
C LYS A 925 -6.26 18.58 68.41
N ALA A 926 -5.56 18.51 69.52
CA ALA A 926 -4.13 18.22 69.59
C ALA A 926 -3.77 17.42 70.84
N ASP A 927 -2.62 16.75 70.78
CA ASP A 927 -1.98 16.12 71.93
C ASP A 927 -0.91 17.09 72.45
N PHE A 928 -0.91 17.34 73.75
CA PHE A 928 0.01 18.26 74.43
C PHE A 928 0.85 17.51 75.46
N ARG A 929 2.14 17.77 75.49
CA ARG A 929 3.06 17.28 76.53
C ARG A 929 4.14 18.31 76.84
N VAL A 930 4.58 18.37 78.09
CA VAL A 930 5.62 19.31 78.52
C VAL A 930 6.54 18.70 79.58
N ARG A 931 7.81 19.09 79.55
CA ARG A 931 8.87 18.66 80.47
C ARG A 931 9.66 19.84 81.02
N ALA A 932 10.40 19.60 82.09
CA ALA A 932 11.15 20.67 82.77
C ALA A 932 12.42 21.08 82.02
N ALA A 933 13.05 20.13 81.32
CA ALA A 933 14.27 20.28 80.53
C ALA A 933 14.32 19.21 79.41
N PRO A 934 15.08 19.44 78.32
CA PRO A 934 15.12 18.54 77.14
C PRO A 934 15.62 17.10 77.39
N ASP A 935 16.34 16.87 78.48
CA ASP A 935 16.92 15.59 78.89
C ASP A 935 16.06 14.83 79.91
N LEU A 936 15.02 15.48 80.45
CA LEU A 936 14.11 14.90 81.42
C LEU A 936 12.91 14.21 80.76
N ALA A 937 12.37 13.22 81.45
CA ALA A 937 11.10 12.60 81.07
C ALA A 937 9.95 13.62 81.08
N TRP A 938 8.87 13.32 80.34
CA TRP A 938 7.67 14.16 80.29
C TRP A 938 7.05 14.34 81.67
N GLY A 939 6.82 15.60 82.06
CA GLY A 939 6.23 15.93 83.36
C GLY A 939 4.71 15.89 83.34
N PHE A 940 4.11 16.38 82.27
CA PHE A 940 2.66 16.43 82.07
C PHE A 940 2.29 16.04 80.65
N GLN A 941 1.20 15.29 80.49
CA GLN A 941 0.65 14.92 79.19
C GLN A 941 -0.88 14.99 79.19
N MET A 942 -1.43 15.44 78.07
CA MET A 942 -2.85 15.58 77.84
C MET A 942 -3.16 15.28 76.37
N GLN A 943 -3.90 14.21 76.11
CA GLN A 943 -4.22 13.78 74.76
C GLN A 943 -5.61 14.27 74.33
N ARG A 944 -5.78 14.54 73.04
CA ARG A 944 -7.06 14.91 72.41
C ARG A 944 -7.72 16.12 73.08
N ALA A 945 -6.94 17.18 73.26
CA ALA A 945 -7.42 18.43 73.84
C ALA A 945 -7.60 19.52 72.77
N THR A 946 -8.51 20.47 73.00
CA THR A 946 -8.40 21.79 72.38
C THR A 946 -7.20 22.50 72.98
N ALA A 947 -6.42 23.20 72.18
CA ALA A 947 -5.21 23.88 72.63
C ALA A 947 -5.23 25.34 72.18
N MET A 948 -4.98 26.27 73.11
CA MET A 948 -4.76 27.68 72.82
C MET A 948 -3.52 28.16 73.57
N VAL A 949 -2.48 28.56 72.85
CA VAL A 949 -1.21 29.00 73.45
C VAL A 949 -0.94 30.45 73.07
N ASP A 950 -0.93 31.34 74.05
CA ASP A 950 -0.69 32.78 73.88
C ASP A 950 0.75 33.10 74.30
N PHE A 951 1.61 33.41 73.32
CA PHE A 951 3.03 33.70 73.57
C PHE A 951 3.25 35.08 74.18
N ALA A 952 2.34 36.03 73.96
CA ALA A 952 2.41 37.36 74.56
C ALA A 952 2.15 37.28 76.08
N LYS A 953 1.13 36.51 76.48
CA LYS A 953 0.81 36.27 77.89
C LYS A 953 1.65 35.18 78.56
N ASN A 954 2.34 34.35 77.77
CA ASN A 954 3.06 33.17 78.24
C ASN A 954 2.14 32.15 78.94
N THR A 955 0.96 31.93 78.38
CA THR A 955 -0.06 31.03 78.93
C THR A 955 -0.59 30.09 77.87
N GLY A 956 -0.71 28.81 78.20
CA GLY A 956 -1.43 27.80 77.41
C GLY A 956 -2.70 27.38 78.13
N HIS A 957 -3.80 27.23 77.40
CA HIS A 957 -5.07 26.71 77.90
C HIS A 957 -5.45 25.45 77.11
N PHE A 958 -5.75 24.37 77.82
CA PHE A 958 -6.04 23.07 77.24
C PHE A 958 -7.32 22.47 77.85
N GLU A 959 -8.18 21.88 77.02
CA GLU A 959 -9.43 21.24 77.46
C GLU A 959 -9.68 19.91 76.73
N LEU A 960 -9.96 18.82 77.46
CA LEU A 960 -10.15 17.48 76.89
C LEU A 960 -11.43 17.36 76.05
N ILE A 961 -11.31 16.67 74.92
CA ILE A 961 -12.44 16.41 74.00
C ILE A 961 -13.02 15.01 74.27
N GLY A 962 -14.19 14.97 74.92
CA GLY A 962 -14.87 13.73 75.32
C GLY A 962 -14.48 13.34 76.75
N GLY A 963 -15.41 13.54 77.69
CA GLY A 963 -15.16 13.74 79.12
C GLY A 963 -14.64 12.59 79.99
N ASP A 964 -14.11 11.51 79.41
CA ASP A 964 -13.63 10.32 80.14
C ASP A 964 -12.11 10.07 79.99
N ALA A 965 -11.35 11.01 79.42
CA ALA A 965 -9.89 10.90 79.36
C ALA A 965 -9.25 11.44 80.65
N SER A 966 -8.24 10.73 81.17
CA SER A 966 -7.40 11.17 82.30
C SER A 966 -6.19 11.96 81.78
N LEU A 967 -5.74 12.94 82.57
CA LEU A 967 -4.46 13.62 82.35
C LEU A 967 -3.38 12.95 83.21
N SER A 968 -2.16 12.89 82.69
CA SER A 968 -1.08 12.08 83.29
C SER A 968 0.12 12.92 83.71
N PHE A 969 0.74 12.47 84.79
CA PHE A 969 1.96 13.04 85.38
C PHE A 969 3.05 11.97 85.45
N PRO A 970 3.71 11.63 84.33
CA PRO A 970 4.55 10.43 84.25
C PRO A 970 5.67 10.37 85.30
N ARG A 971 6.30 11.51 85.64
CA ARG A 971 7.38 11.55 86.65
C ARG A 971 6.89 11.40 88.09
N ASN A 972 5.67 11.84 88.36
CA ASN A 972 5.05 11.72 89.67
C ASN A 972 4.29 10.39 89.80
N GLU A 973 4.15 9.64 88.71
CA GLU A 973 3.44 8.36 88.61
C GLU A 973 1.99 8.48 89.11
N TYR A 974 1.29 9.51 88.63
CA TYR A 974 -0.12 9.77 88.91
C TYR A 974 -0.89 10.11 87.63
N GLU A 975 -2.19 9.87 87.67
CA GLU A 975 -3.19 10.35 86.72
C GLU A 975 -4.33 11.06 87.44
N ALA A 976 -5.07 11.93 86.75
CA ALA A 976 -6.26 12.55 87.31
C ALA A 976 -7.41 12.69 86.30
N ASP A 977 -8.64 12.51 86.81
CA ASP A 977 -9.90 12.59 86.07
C ASP A 977 -10.40 14.05 85.93
N MET A 978 -9.48 14.93 85.55
CA MET A 978 -9.69 16.38 85.33
C MET A 978 -9.59 16.69 83.83
N ASN A 979 -10.28 17.74 83.38
CA ASN A 979 -10.44 18.01 81.95
C ASN A 979 -9.91 19.36 81.46
N GLN A 980 -9.45 20.24 82.36
CA GLN A 980 -8.89 21.55 82.02
C GLN A 980 -7.50 21.71 82.62
N ALA A 981 -6.57 22.25 81.82
CA ALA A 981 -5.21 22.54 82.24
C ALA A 981 -4.77 23.92 81.71
N ASP A 982 -4.35 24.80 82.63
CA ASP A 982 -3.76 26.10 82.34
C ASP A 982 -2.25 26.06 82.62
N TRP A 983 -1.45 26.17 81.56
CA TRP A 983 0.00 26.16 81.61
C TRP A 983 0.55 27.59 81.66
N ASP A 984 1.18 27.97 82.77
CA ASP A 984 1.99 29.18 82.87
C ASP A 984 3.44 28.83 82.48
N ILE A 985 3.85 29.30 81.30
CA ILE A 985 5.10 28.89 80.66
C ILE A 985 6.30 29.43 81.44
N ARG A 986 6.21 30.67 81.95
CA ARG A 986 7.31 31.29 82.71
C ARG A 986 7.45 30.71 84.11
N LYS A 987 6.32 30.45 84.78
CA LYS A 987 6.34 29.84 86.13
C LYS A 987 6.59 28.34 86.10
N LYS A 988 6.59 27.70 84.93
CA LYS A 988 6.70 26.25 84.77
C LYS A 988 5.67 25.50 85.63
N LEU A 989 4.44 26.04 85.65
CA LEU A 989 3.33 25.62 86.50
C LEU A 989 2.14 25.26 85.61
N ILE A 990 1.46 24.16 85.93
CA ILE A 990 0.22 23.75 85.29
C ILE A 990 -0.87 23.71 86.36
N SER A 991 -1.89 24.55 86.21
CA SER A 991 -3.07 24.58 87.07
C SER A 991 -4.15 23.70 86.46
N ILE A 992 -4.70 22.78 87.24
CA ILE A 992 -5.52 21.69 86.72
C ILE A 992 -6.81 21.63 87.53
N GLN A 993 -7.93 21.52 86.83
CA GLN A 993 -9.24 21.49 87.46
C GLN A 993 -10.25 20.70 86.64
N LYS A 994 -11.36 20.36 87.28
CA LYS A 994 -12.56 19.85 86.59
C LYS A 994 -13.48 21.02 86.29
N GLY A 995 -13.78 21.27 85.01
CA GLY A 995 -14.59 22.42 84.57
C GLY A 995 -16.01 22.47 85.18
N SER A 996 -16.54 21.33 85.67
CA SER A 996 -17.82 21.27 86.39
C SER A 996 -17.74 21.70 87.87
N GLY A 997 -16.54 21.93 88.42
CA GLY A 997 -16.33 22.26 89.84
C GLY A 997 -16.54 21.09 90.82
N VAL A 998 -16.72 19.87 90.30
CA VAL A 998 -16.88 18.63 91.09
C VAL A 998 -15.50 18.03 91.40
N ASP A 999 -15.37 17.43 92.58
CA ASP A 999 -14.15 16.71 92.98
C ASP A 999 -13.80 15.61 91.95
N ALA A 1000 -12.53 15.54 91.58
CA ALA A 1000 -11.99 14.60 90.60
C ALA A 1000 -11.10 13.55 91.29
N ARG A 1001 -11.11 12.32 90.78
CA ARG A 1001 -10.22 11.27 91.28
C ARG A 1001 -8.80 11.52 90.79
N MET A 1002 -7.85 11.34 91.70
CA MET A 1002 -6.42 11.22 91.43
C MET A 1002 -6.00 9.80 91.79
N THR A 1003 -5.28 9.14 90.89
CA THR A 1003 -4.89 7.73 91.03
C THR A 1003 -3.38 7.59 90.83
N SER A 1004 -2.72 6.87 91.73
CA SER A 1004 -1.32 6.48 91.57
C SER A 1004 -1.19 5.42 90.50
N THR A 1005 -0.30 5.64 89.54
CA THR A 1005 0.07 4.68 88.49
C THR A 1005 1.27 3.81 88.91
N ARG A 1006 1.83 4.03 90.11
CA ARG A 1006 2.94 3.25 90.64
C ARG A 1006 2.44 1.89 91.11
N GLU A 1007 3.00 0.81 90.56
CA GLU A 1007 2.59 -0.57 90.87
C GLU A 1007 2.67 -0.87 92.38
N SER A 1008 3.73 -0.41 93.06
CA SER A 1008 3.90 -0.64 94.51
C SER A 1008 2.93 0.12 95.41
N GLN A 1009 2.08 1.01 94.86
CA GLN A 1009 1.03 1.71 95.63
C GLN A 1009 -0.36 1.10 95.44
N GLU A 1010 -0.48 0.04 94.65
CA GLU A 1010 -1.72 -0.75 94.47
C GLU A 1010 -2.94 0.11 94.06
N GLY A 1011 -2.72 1.15 93.24
CA GLY A 1011 -3.79 2.02 92.76
C GLY A 1011 -4.39 2.92 93.84
N LEU A 1012 -3.57 3.36 94.80
CA LEU A 1012 -3.95 4.41 95.78
C LEU A 1012 -4.64 5.57 95.05
N ASN A 1013 -5.83 5.93 95.52
CA ASN A 1013 -6.59 7.03 94.92
C ASN A 1013 -7.32 7.85 95.97
N PHE A 1014 -7.56 9.12 95.64
CA PHE A 1014 -8.30 10.06 96.47
C PHE A 1014 -8.98 11.12 95.58
N LEU A 1015 -9.94 11.85 96.15
CA LEU A 1015 -10.62 12.94 95.45
C LEU A 1015 -9.92 14.27 95.69
N ALA A 1016 -9.88 15.16 94.70
CA ALA A 1016 -9.35 16.51 94.80
C ALA A 1016 -10.15 17.50 93.96
N LYS A 1017 -10.30 18.75 94.41
CA LYS A 1017 -11.02 19.81 93.68
C LYS A 1017 -10.22 20.38 92.52
N ARG A 1018 -8.93 20.60 92.76
CA ARG A 1018 -7.97 21.14 91.79
C ARG A 1018 -6.57 20.66 92.14
N ALA A 1019 -5.65 20.71 91.19
CA ALA A 1019 -4.25 20.41 91.40
C ALA A 1019 -3.36 21.49 90.77
N GLU A 1020 -2.20 21.72 91.38
CA GLU A 1020 -1.12 22.53 90.83
C GLU A 1020 0.09 21.64 90.61
N PHE A 1021 0.59 21.60 89.38
CA PHE A 1021 1.73 20.79 89.01
C PHE A 1021 2.92 21.68 88.63
N TYR A 1022 3.98 21.61 89.43
CA TYR A 1022 5.24 22.30 89.20
C TYR A 1022 6.17 21.37 88.42
N LEU A 1023 6.74 21.86 87.31
CA LEU A 1023 7.71 21.07 86.54
C LEU A 1023 9.08 21.01 87.23
N LEU A 1024 9.44 22.03 88.02
CA LEU A 1024 10.74 22.12 88.71
C LEU A 1024 10.62 22.77 90.12
N PRO A 1025 10.85 22.00 91.20
CA PRO A 1025 10.94 20.53 91.25
C PRO A 1025 9.61 19.88 90.80
N SER A 1026 9.64 18.61 90.37
CA SER A 1026 8.44 17.90 89.89
C SER A 1026 7.50 17.58 91.06
N VAL A 1027 6.55 18.46 91.32
CA VAL A 1027 5.67 18.38 92.49
C VAL A 1027 4.23 18.59 92.06
N LEU A 1028 3.38 17.62 92.41
CA LEU A 1028 1.95 17.64 92.20
C LEU A 1028 1.25 17.93 93.53
N GLU A 1029 0.59 19.08 93.62
CA GLU A 1029 -0.13 19.52 94.81
C GLU A 1029 -1.64 19.47 94.58
N ALA A 1030 -2.30 18.53 95.23
CA ALA A 1030 -3.75 18.40 95.20
C ALA A 1030 -4.39 19.22 96.33
N TYR A 1031 -5.46 19.94 96.02
CA TYR A 1031 -6.19 20.80 96.95
C TYR A 1031 -7.65 20.38 97.09
N GLY A 1032 -8.20 20.55 98.30
CA GLY A 1032 -9.58 20.20 98.61
C GLY A 1032 -9.80 18.69 98.70
N VAL A 1033 -8.79 17.95 99.16
CA VAL A 1033 -8.85 16.49 99.38
C VAL A 1033 -9.71 16.20 100.62
N PRO A 1034 -10.91 15.59 100.47
CA PRO A 1034 -11.81 15.38 101.60
C PRO A 1034 -11.32 14.26 102.52
N ASN A 1035 -10.71 13.22 101.95
CA ASN A 1035 -10.09 12.11 102.66
C ASN A 1035 -9.28 11.23 101.69
N ILE A 1036 -8.47 10.34 102.24
CA ILE A 1036 -7.75 9.26 101.55
C ILE A 1036 -8.12 7.96 102.24
N ASP A 1037 -8.72 7.03 101.50
CA ASP A 1037 -9.03 5.69 102.02
C ASP A 1037 -7.75 4.82 101.95
N VAL A 1038 -7.32 4.27 103.08
CA VAL A 1038 -6.15 3.39 103.18
C VAL A 1038 -6.49 2.17 104.03
N ALA A 1039 -6.32 0.98 103.45
CA ALA A 1039 -6.69 -0.30 104.07
C ALA A 1039 -8.17 -0.28 104.54
N ASP A 1040 -8.44 -0.66 105.78
CA ASP A 1040 -9.76 -0.54 106.42
C ASP A 1040 -10.03 0.83 107.09
N SER A 1041 -9.23 1.87 106.80
CA SER A 1041 -9.33 3.19 107.43
C SER A 1041 -9.52 4.35 106.46
N ARG A 1042 -9.89 5.51 107.00
CA ARG A 1042 -10.00 6.77 106.28
C ARG A 1042 -9.14 7.85 106.92
N VAL A 1043 -8.18 8.39 106.18
CA VAL A 1043 -7.30 9.47 106.60
C VAL A 1043 -7.85 10.80 106.12
N PHE A 1044 -7.95 11.78 107.02
CA PHE A 1044 -8.41 13.13 106.73
C PHE A 1044 -7.22 14.10 106.89
N PRO A 1045 -6.70 14.67 105.78
CA PRO A 1045 -5.67 15.71 105.85
C PRO A 1045 -6.18 16.97 106.56
N ASP A 1046 -5.35 17.59 107.39
CA ASP A 1046 -5.70 18.77 108.20
C ASP A 1046 -6.17 19.98 107.38
N SER A 1047 -5.50 20.20 106.26
CA SER A 1047 -5.62 21.35 105.36
C SER A 1047 -6.33 21.00 104.05
N GLY A 1048 -6.74 19.74 103.89
CA GLY A 1048 -7.24 19.20 102.61
C GLY A 1048 -6.21 19.27 101.48
N ARG A 1049 -4.91 19.34 101.79
CA ARG A 1049 -3.80 19.40 100.83
C ARG A 1049 -2.99 18.12 100.85
N VAL A 1050 -2.66 17.61 99.67
CA VAL A 1050 -1.79 16.45 99.47
C VAL A 1050 -0.70 16.81 98.48
N THR A 1051 0.56 16.62 98.86
CA THR A 1051 1.71 16.91 97.99
C THR A 1051 2.39 15.61 97.59
N ILE A 1052 2.51 15.38 96.29
CA ILE A 1052 3.13 14.20 95.68
C ILE A 1052 4.38 14.64 94.92
N GLU A 1053 5.53 14.11 95.30
CA GLU A 1053 6.80 14.29 94.60
C GLU A 1053 7.00 13.18 93.55
N GLU A 1054 8.20 13.08 92.98
CA GLU A 1054 8.56 12.06 91.99
C GLU A 1054 8.41 10.64 92.55
N ALA A 1055 8.20 9.66 91.67
CA ALA A 1055 8.01 8.24 92.02
C ALA A 1055 6.88 7.99 93.04
N ALA A 1056 5.77 8.70 92.88
CA ALA A 1056 4.58 8.66 93.71
C ALA A 1056 4.82 8.94 95.22
N TYR A 1057 5.88 9.67 95.58
CA TYR A 1057 6.19 9.97 96.97
C TYR A 1057 5.21 11.01 97.55
N MET A 1058 4.19 10.57 98.28
CA MET A 1058 3.27 11.45 99.01
C MET A 1058 3.93 11.96 100.30
N ARG A 1059 4.08 13.27 100.50
CA ARG A 1059 4.67 13.83 101.74
C ARG A 1059 3.87 13.40 102.99
N PRO A 1060 4.51 13.24 104.16
CA PRO A 1060 3.79 12.95 105.41
C PRO A 1060 2.69 13.98 105.68
N LEU A 1061 1.49 13.49 106.00
CA LEU A 1061 0.34 14.28 106.40
C LEU A 1061 0.49 14.61 107.89
N LYS A 1062 0.66 15.89 108.22
CA LYS A 1062 0.84 16.35 109.59
C LYS A 1062 -0.51 16.78 110.17
N ASN A 1063 -0.69 16.56 111.47
CA ASN A 1063 -1.91 16.91 112.19
C ASN A 1063 -3.20 16.32 111.56
N ALA A 1064 -3.07 15.20 110.86
CA ALA A 1064 -4.18 14.51 110.23
C ALA A 1064 -5.03 13.78 111.28
N SER A 1065 -6.24 13.40 110.88
CA SER A 1065 -7.08 12.48 111.67
C SER A 1065 -7.35 11.21 110.88
N LEU A 1066 -7.53 10.09 111.60
CA LEU A 1066 -7.83 8.79 111.01
C LEU A 1066 -9.05 8.19 111.69
N LEU A 1067 -9.93 7.62 110.87
CA LEU A 1067 -11.12 6.90 111.30
C LEU A 1067 -11.02 5.45 110.82
N ALA A 1068 -10.99 4.50 111.77
CA ALA A 1068 -10.96 3.06 111.52
C ALA A 1068 -12.02 2.35 112.38
N SER A 1069 -12.62 1.23 112.01
CA SER A 1069 -12.73 0.74 110.63
C SER A 1069 -13.69 1.64 109.83
N ARG A 1070 -13.54 1.66 108.50
CA ARG A 1070 -14.41 2.38 107.55
C ARG A 1070 -15.89 2.02 107.73
N VAL A 1071 -16.15 0.79 108.19
CA VAL A 1071 -17.48 0.31 108.56
C VAL A 1071 -17.63 0.40 110.09
N GLY A 1072 -18.53 1.27 110.55
CA GLY A 1072 -18.84 1.44 111.98
C GLY A 1072 -18.07 2.55 112.71
N ALA A 1073 -16.95 3.05 112.16
CA ALA A 1073 -16.27 4.27 112.64
C ALA A 1073 -15.84 4.21 114.13
N TYR A 1074 -15.41 3.03 114.59
CA TYR A 1074 -15.20 2.71 116.00
C TYR A 1074 -13.96 3.36 116.66
N HIS A 1075 -12.94 3.69 115.88
CA HIS A 1075 -11.62 4.14 116.33
C HIS A 1075 -11.27 5.46 115.68
N ARG A 1076 -11.02 6.47 116.51
CA ARG A 1076 -10.64 7.81 116.07
C ARG A 1076 -9.25 8.15 116.60
N ILE A 1077 -8.35 8.49 115.68
CA ILE A 1077 -7.01 8.98 115.96
C ILE A 1077 -6.92 10.43 115.49
N GLU A 1078 -6.45 11.32 116.34
CA GLU A 1078 -6.29 12.74 116.05
C GLU A 1078 -4.83 13.19 116.24
N LYS A 1079 -4.51 14.41 115.77
CA LYS A 1079 -3.16 15.01 115.81
C LYS A 1079 -2.08 14.08 115.27
N ALA A 1080 -2.41 13.29 114.26
CA ALA A 1080 -1.53 12.24 113.78
C ALA A 1080 -0.58 12.75 112.70
N GLU A 1081 0.61 12.17 112.66
CA GLU A 1081 1.53 12.26 111.52
C GLU A 1081 1.50 10.93 110.78
N PHE A 1082 0.92 10.93 109.57
CA PHE A 1082 0.77 9.73 108.74
C PHE A 1082 1.59 9.82 107.48
N LYS A 1083 2.33 8.74 107.18
CA LYS A 1083 2.94 8.51 105.88
C LYS A 1083 2.15 7.43 105.15
N VAL A 1084 1.38 7.86 104.15
CA VAL A 1084 0.72 6.95 103.20
C VAL A 1084 1.75 6.50 102.16
N ARG A 1085 1.98 5.19 102.04
CA ARG A 1085 2.90 4.61 101.07
C ARG A 1085 2.19 3.90 99.92
N GLY A 1086 0.94 3.45 100.13
CA GLY A 1086 0.12 2.81 99.11
C GLY A 1086 -1.33 2.64 99.58
N ARG A 1087 -2.17 1.98 98.77
CA ARG A 1087 -3.59 1.75 99.06
C ARG A 1087 -3.83 0.99 100.37
N ASN A 1088 -2.93 0.08 100.71
CA ASN A 1088 -3.00 -0.77 101.89
C ASN A 1088 -1.78 -0.58 102.82
N ASP A 1089 -1.02 0.50 102.66
CA ASP A 1089 0.21 0.73 103.43
C ASP A 1089 0.25 2.17 103.95
N LEU A 1090 0.12 2.29 105.27
CA LEU A 1090 0.27 3.52 106.02
C LEU A 1090 0.96 3.24 107.34
N TYR A 1091 1.88 4.12 107.71
CA TYR A 1091 2.43 4.14 109.06
C TYR A 1091 2.41 5.54 109.65
N GLY A 1092 2.39 5.63 110.97
CA GLY A 1092 2.39 6.91 111.66
C GLY A 1092 2.32 6.80 113.17
N ALA A 1093 2.08 7.94 113.80
CA ALA A 1093 1.82 8.07 115.22
C ALA A 1093 0.74 9.14 115.44
N GLY A 1094 -0.01 9.05 116.53
CA GLY A 1094 -1.09 9.99 116.83
C GLY A 1094 -1.72 9.75 118.20
N GLU A 1095 -2.78 10.50 118.52
CA GLU A 1095 -3.51 10.38 119.78
C GLU A 1095 -4.83 9.63 119.54
N TYR A 1096 -4.99 8.46 120.15
CA TYR A 1096 -6.26 7.73 120.15
C TYR A 1096 -7.16 8.23 121.27
N GLN A 1097 -8.43 8.49 120.97
CA GLN A 1097 -9.39 8.97 121.96
C GLN A 1097 -10.17 7.79 122.55
N TYR A 1098 -9.74 7.26 123.71
CA TYR A 1098 -10.49 6.23 124.43
C TYR A 1098 -11.58 6.86 125.29
N THR A 1099 -12.82 6.40 125.17
CA THR A 1099 -13.93 6.88 126.03
C THR A 1099 -14.25 5.80 127.06
N ASP A 1100 -14.17 6.13 128.34
CA ASP A 1100 -14.53 5.21 129.41
C ASP A 1100 -16.06 5.10 129.63
N GLU A 1101 -16.48 4.20 130.52
CA GLU A 1101 -17.90 3.95 130.84
C GLU A 1101 -18.64 5.18 131.40
N LEU A 1102 -17.92 6.19 131.91
CA LEU A 1102 -18.48 7.45 132.42
C LEU A 1102 -18.50 8.56 131.36
N GLY A 1103 -18.10 8.25 130.12
CA GLY A 1103 -18.02 9.22 129.03
C GLY A 1103 -16.82 10.15 129.10
N LYS A 1104 -15.84 9.88 129.96
CA LYS A 1104 -14.59 10.66 130.03
C LYS A 1104 -13.63 10.16 128.94
N ILE A 1105 -13.08 11.12 128.20
CA ILE A 1105 -12.16 10.86 127.09
C ILE A 1105 -10.72 10.90 127.59
N TRP A 1106 -9.97 9.85 127.28
CA TRP A 1106 -8.57 9.66 127.59
C TRP A 1106 -7.76 9.65 126.30
N PRO A 1107 -6.86 10.64 126.09
CA PRO A 1107 -5.96 10.66 124.95
C PRO A 1107 -4.82 9.67 125.20
N ILE A 1108 -4.75 8.61 124.39
CA ILE A 1108 -3.70 7.60 124.46
C ILE A 1108 -2.71 7.85 123.32
N PRO A 1109 -1.43 8.17 123.61
CA PRO A 1109 -0.42 8.34 122.58
C PRO A 1109 -0.11 6.97 121.93
N MET A 1110 -0.47 6.84 120.67
CA MET A 1110 -0.15 5.68 119.84
C MET A 1110 1.19 5.94 119.15
N GLY A 1111 2.26 5.36 119.70
CA GLY A 1111 3.63 5.51 119.20
C GLY A 1111 3.90 4.76 117.89
N ARG A 1112 3.06 3.77 117.56
CA ARG A 1112 3.10 3.06 116.28
C ARG A 1112 1.68 2.79 115.78
N ILE A 1113 1.37 3.29 114.59
CA ILE A 1113 0.18 2.95 113.81
C ILE A 1113 0.68 2.39 112.49
N ASP A 1114 0.21 1.22 112.09
CA ASP A 1114 0.65 0.48 110.90
C ASP A 1114 -0.53 -0.32 110.33
N VAL A 1115 -0.34 -0.95 109.16
CA VAL A 1115 -1.33 -1.87 108.58
C VAL A 1115 -0.83 -3.31 108.70
N ASP A 1116 -1.69 -4.24 109.15
CA ASP A 1116 -1.35 -5.66 109.26
C ASP A 1116 -1.50 -6.43 107.94
N SER A 1117 -1.17 -7.72 107.94
CA SER A 1117 -1.27 -8.57 106.74
C SER A 1117 -2.70 -8.87 106.27
N LEU A 1118 -3.72 -8.43 107.01
CA LEU A 1118 -5.14 -8.56 106.67
C LEU A 1118 -5.74 -7.21 106.24
N ASP A 1119 -4.90 -6.21 105.97
CA ASP A 1119 -5.28 -4.84 105.62
C ASP A 1119 -6.09 -4.13 106.72
N HIS A 1120 -5.83 -4.45 108.00
CA HIS A 1120 -6.41 -3.72 109.12
C HIS A 1120 -5.40 -2.74 109.72
N VAL A 1121 -5.86 -1.55 110.09
CA VAL A 1121 -5.05 -0.60 110.85
C VAL A 1121 -4.89 -1.10 112.29
N VAL A 1122 -3.64 -1.30 112.69
CA VAL A 1122 -3.25 -1.69 114.04
C VAL A 1122 -2.48 -0.54 114.69
N ALA A 1123 -2.91 -0.14 115.88
CA ALA A 1123 -2.26 0.90 116.67
C ALA A 1123 -1.75 0.31 117.99
N GLN A 1124 -0.52 0.67 118.35
CA GLN A 1124 0.12 0.32 119.61
C GLN A 1124 0.62 1.60 120.30
N GLY A 1125 0.18 1.77 121.55
CA GLY A 1125 0.60 2.85 122.43
C GLY A 1125 1.13 2.30 123.75
N GLU A 1126 1.95 3.09 124.44
CA GLU A 1126 2.48 2.77 125.76
C GLU A 1126 2.00 3.84 126.75
N LEU A 1127 1.46 3.41 127.89
CA LEU A 1127 1.02 4.28 128.98
C LEU A 1127 1.88 4.01 130.21
N LEU A 1128 2.47 5.07 130.76
CA LEU A 1128 3.18 5.00 132.04
C LEU A 1128 2.17 4.99 133.20
N PRO A 1129 2.47 4.36 134.35
CA PRO A 1129 1.60 4.38 135.53
C PRO A 1129 1.21 5.79 135.99
N GLU A 1130 2.09 6.77 135.75
CA GLU A 1130 1.92 8.19 136.04
C GLU A 1130 0.78 8.85 135.25
N ALA A 1131 0.31 8.22 134.16
CA ALA A 1131 -0.77 8.71 133.33
C ALA A 1131 -2.17 8.56 133.98
N GLY A 1132 -2.28 7.82 135.10
CA GLY A 1132 -3.53 7.69 135.86
C GLY A 1132 -4.71 7.14 135.05
N PHE A 1133 -4.43 6.34 134.02
CA PHE A 1133 -5.43 5.77 133.12
C PHE A 1133 -6.12 4.56 133.75
N HIS A 1134 -7.45 4.54 133.72
CA HIS A 1134 -8.26 3.40 134.20
C HIS A 1134 -9.19 2.91 133.09
N LEU A 1135 -9.28 1.59 132.91
CA LEU A 1135 -10.16 0.94 131.92
C LEU A 1135 -11.65 1.06 132.29
N SER A 1136 -11.96 1.09 133.59
CA SER A 1136 -13.32 1.27 134.12
C SER A 1136 -13.21 1.79 135.56
N PRO A 1137 -14.20 2.56 136.06
CA PRO A 1137 -14.26 2.98 137.47
C PRO A 1137 -14.26 1.82 138.48
N HIS A 1138 -14.48 0.59 138.01
CA HIS A 1138 -14.53 -0.62 138.82
C HIS A 1138 -13.18 -1.35 138.96
N PHE A 1139 -12.10 -0.86 138.31
CA PHE A 1139 -10.75 -1.41 138.38
C PHE A 1139 -9.73 -0.28 138.65
N GLU A 1140 -9.19 -0.21 139.87
CA GLU A 1140 -8.08 0.70 140.25
C GLU A 1140 -6.73 0.25 139.67
#